data_AF-A0A812D279-F1
#
_entry.id   AF-A0A812D279-F1
#
_cell.length_a   1.000
_cell.length_b   1.000
_cell.length_c   1.000
_cell.angle_alpha   90.00
_cell.angle_beta   90.00
_cell.angle_gamma   90.00
#
_symmetry.space_group_name_H-M   'P 1'
#
loop_
_entity.id
_entity.type
_entity.pdbx_description
1 polymer ?
#
loop_
_entity_poly.entity_id
_entity_poly.type
_entity_poly.pdbx_seq_one_letter_code
_entity_poly.pdbx_strand_id
1 'polypeptide(L)'
;MNNKITCCLLLVALVAAATAYNPCCSNPCQHRSICMTKGFDDYVCDCTRTGYYGKNCEIPTLRQRIINFVKPTPDTTHYLLTHFKWFWSILNRIGFIRGYLMTYIYKSRGFFVDSPPLLNSDQTYIHLDAYYNTSQYTRVLPPVPKDCPTPMGVAGPKVLPDIAKIGEIFKRKQFKPDPMGTNLLFAFKAQHFTHQFFKTDLQRGPAFQWGNHGVDCSQIYGKDLHEQNLLRSFKDGKMKTQIINGEEWPPSVKDAPVTMRFNERIDENYRFAVGHEFFNLVPGILMWSTIFLREHNRVCDLLKKEHPEWGDEQLYQTTKLIIIGETIKIIIEEYVDHLGHYGLDLLFDPELLFNHQYQYQNRIALEFNFLYHWHPLMPDNIHINGSTYSNRDFLFHPEVLVKHGMNTFVDAMSRQVAGQVTHHNHGMATLHVALMTIQHGRELRLQSFNEYRKRFNLPPFKSFRELTGDIETADYLEALYGDIDAVEFYVGIIAEKRQYKSPFGQTMIEMGAPFSVKGLLSNPICSPGWWKPSTFGGETGFNLIKTRTMKDLFCDNISGDCGLVRFRIPDWTEEKEDAMREAELAAGLQTSVKVASRSDAVKTILILFCLSLPSASSVSLFRLSLTSASFVRFFRLSLPSQRSPVCFSA
;
A
#
# COMPACT_ATOMS: atom_id res chain seq x y z
N MET A 1 60.39 34.88 15.27
CA MET A 1 59.95 33.54 14.82
C MET A 1 58.65 33.05 15.47
N ASN A 2 58.22 33.56 16.63
CA ASN A 2 56.99 33.08 17.30
C ASN A 2 55.67 33.40 16.58
N ASN A 3 55.48 34.57 15.95
CA ASN A 3 54.18 34.91 15.36
C ASN A 3 53.80 34.09 14.10
N LYS A 4 54.79 33.56 13.36
CA LYS A 4 54.52 32.70 12.18
C LYS A 4 54.12 31.29 12.58
N ILE A 5 54.64 30.78 13.70
CA ILE A 5 54.29 29.46 14.25
C ILE A 5 52.89 29.52 14.87
N THR A 6 52.54 30.59 15.60
CA THR A 6 51.18 30.76 16.14
C THR A 6 50.14 30.94 15.04
N CYS A 7 50.46 31.66 13.96
CA CYS A 7 49.56 31.83 12.82
C CYS A 7 49.41 30.52 12.01
N CYS A 8 50.48 29.74 11.84
CA CYS A 8 50.38 28.40 11.24
C CYS A 8 49.63 27.41 12.13
N LEU A 9 49.77 27.45 13.45
CA LEU A 9 49.01 26.62 14.38
C LEU A 9 47.53 27.01 14.44
N LEU A 10 47.20 28.31 14.33
CA LEU A 10 45.82 28.80 14.18
C LEU A 10 45.23 28.43 12.82
N LEU A 11 46.00 28.52 11.73
CA LEU A 11 45.58 28.05 10.40
C LEU A 11 45.43 26.53 10.36
N VAL A 12 46.30 25.77 11.00
CA VAL A 12 46.18 24.30 11.10
C VAL A 12 45.04 23.91 12.03
N ALA A 13 44.72 24.67 13.08
CA ALA A 13 43.51 24.47 13.88
C ALA A 13 42.23 24.88 13.13
N LEU A 14 42.27 25.93 12.30
CA LEU A 14 41.17 26.34 11.41
C LEU A 14 40.99 25.40 10.20
N VAL A 15 42.06 24.75 9.74
CA VAL A 15 42.04 23.73 8.67
C VAL A 15 41.77 22.33 9.23
N ALA A 16 42.14 22.03 10.48
CA ALA A 16 41.74 20.82 11.21
C ALA A 16 40.28 20.92 11.73
N ALA A 17 39.74 22.13 11.83
CA ALA A 17 38.30 22.39 11.76
C ALA A 17 37.75 22.20 10.33
N ALA A 18 38.33 21.26 9.56
CA ALA A 18 37.70 20.66 8.39
C ALA A 18 36.44 19.93 8.84
N THR A 19 35.36 20.69 8.96
CA THR A 19 33.96 20.26 8.86
C THR A 19 33.68 18.89 9.49
N ALA A 20 33.78 18.79 10.82
CA ALA A 20 33.09 17.71 11.52
C ALA A 20 31.58 17.94 11.33
N TYR A 21 31.02 17.32 10.29
CA TYR A 21 29.58 17.28 10.08
C TYR A 21 28.98 16.23 11.01
N ASN A 22 27.69 16.36 11.29
CA ASN A 22 27.00 15.43 12.19
C ASN A 22 27.27 13.96 11.79
N PRO A 23 27.86 13.14 12.68
CA PRO A 23 28.28 11.79 12.33
C PRO A 23 27.10 10.88 11.93
N CYS A 24 25.87 11.21 12.38
CA CYS A 24 24.66 10.51 11.97
C CYS A 24 24.22 10.80 10.53
N CYS A 25 24.80 11.80 9.84
CA CYS A 25 24.51 12.05 8.42
C CYS A 25 24.87 10.89 7.49
N SER A 26 25.79 10.03 7.91
CA SER A 26 26.17 8.82 7.17
C SER A 26 25.22 7.63 7.39
N ASN A 27 24.19 7.79 8.24
CA ASN A 27 23.31 6.72 8.70
C ASN A 27 24.08 5.45 9.11
N PRO A 28 25.03 5.55 10.06
CA PRO A 28 25.95 4.45 10.35
C PRO A 28 25.25 3.25 11.02
N CYS A 29 24.17 3.50 11.74
CA CYS A 29 23.43 2.53 12.54
C CYS A 29 22.51 1.64 11.67
N GLN A 30 22.73 0.33 11.68
CA GLN A 30 22.04 -0.64 10.83
C GLN A 30 20.84 -1.31 11.53
N HIS A 31 20.02 -2.06 10.77
CA HIS A 31 18.98 -2.95 11.34
C HIS A 31 17.97 -2.26 12.28
N ARG A 32 17.49 -1.06 11.91
CA ARG A 32 16.54 -0.23 12.68
C ARG A 32 17.09 0.30 14.02
N SER A 33 18.41 0.29 14.22
CA SER A 33 19.02 0.95 15.36
C SER A 33 18.99 2.47 15.24
N ILE A 34 19.09 3.16 16.37
CA ILE A 34 18.96 4.62 16.45
C ILE A 34 20.36 5.23 16.59
N CYS A 35 20.70 6.18 15.71
CA CYS A 35 21.93 6.95 15.84
C CYS A 35 21.74 8.11 16.82
N MET A 36 22.66 8.23 17.77
CA MET A 36 22.75 9.37 18.69
C MET A 36 24.16 9.97 18.62
N THR A 37 24.25 11.28 18.54
CA THR A 37 25.54 11.97 18.60
C THR A 37 26.12 11.87 20.01
N LYS A 38 27.44 11.75 20.11
CA LYS A 38 28.20 11.71 21.35
C LYS A 38 29.36 12.70 21.23
N GLY A 39 29.11 13.95 21.59
CA GLY A 39 30.04 15.04 21.28
C GLY A 39 29.86 15.54 19.84
N PHE A 40 30.87 16.26 19.33
CA PHE A 40 30.78 16.93 18.02
C PHE A 40 31.10 16.00 16.84
N ASP A 41 31.91 14.96 17.04
CA ASP A 41 32.53 14.15 15.99
C ASP A 41 32.34 12.63 16.18
N ASP A 42 31.68 12.19 17.26
CA ASP A 42 31.43 10.76 17.55
C ASP A 42 29.92 10.46 17.69
N TYR A 43 29.57 9.18 17.60
CA TYR A 43 28.19 8.69 17.69
C TYR A 43 28.09 7.36 18.42
N VAL A 44 26.89 7.03 18.84
CA VAL A 44 26.53 5.72 19.41
C VAL A 44 25.26 5.22 18.72
N CYS A 45 25.25 3.95 18.35
CA CYS A 45 24.06 3.26 17.90
C CYS A 45 23.37 2.55 19.06
N ASP A 46 22.10 2.85 19.30
CA ASP A 46 21.27 2.07 20.21
C ASP A 46 20.76 0.80 19.49
N CYS A 47 21.39 -0.33 19.80
CA CYS A 47 21.03 -1.64 19.26
C CYS A 47 19.92 -2.36 20.05
N THR A 48 19.25 -1.69 20.98
CA THR A 48 18.27 -2.33 21.87
C THR A 48 17.17 -3.06 21.10
N ARG A 49 17.05 -4.37 21.36
CA ARG A 49 16.04 -5.27 20.75
C ARG A 49 16.10 -5.38 19.22
N THR A 50 17.19 -5.01 18.57
CA THR A 50 17.37 -5.23 17.13
C THR A 50 17.76 -6.67 16.79
N GLY A 51 18.30 -7.41 17.76
CA GLY A 51 18.91 -8.73 17.55
C GLY A 51 20.38 -8.66 17.11
N TYR A 52 20.96 -7.46 17.10
CA TYR A 52 22.34 -7.16 16.72
C TYR A 52 23.07 -6.38 17.82
N TYR A 53 24.40 -6.36 17.74
CA TYR A 53 25.31 -5.57 18.57
C TYR A 53 26.53 -5.13 17.73
N GLY A 54 27.50 -4.44 18.33
CA GLY A 54 28.65 -3.86 17.62
C GLY A 54 28.57 -2.33 17.57
N LYS A 55 29.52 -1.67 16.92
CA LYS A 55 29.55 -0.19 16.87
C LYS A 55 28.34 0.36 16.11
N ASN A 56 27.94 -0.34 15.05
CA ASN A 56 26.92 0.04 14.08
C ASN A 56 25.71 -0.91 14.10
N CYS A 57 25.61 -1.76 15.12
CA CYS A 57 24.61 -2.84 15.21
C CYS A 57 24.70 -3.82 14.03
N GLU A 58 25.91 -4.18 13.63
CA GLU A 58 26.25 -5.01 12.47
C GLU A 58 26.42 -6.49 12.80
N ILE A 59 26.69 -6.82 14.06
CA ILE A 59 27.01 -8.18 14.50
C ILE A 59 25.74 -8.88 15.00
N PRO A 60 25.24 -9.94 14.33
CA PRO A 60 24.03 -10.63 14.76
C PRO A 60 24.28 -11.48 16.01
N THR A 61 23.32 -11.50 16.93
CA THR A 61 23.26 -12.49 18.01
C THR A 61 23.14 -13.93 17.45
N LEU A 62 23.44 -14.96 18.25
CA LEU A 62 23.29 -16.36 17.80
C LEU A 62 21.87 -16.67 17.28
N ARG A 63 20.85 -16.19 18.00
CA ARG A 63 19.44 -16.31 17.57
C ARG A 63 19.20 -15.64 16.24
N GLN A 64 19.69 -14.41 16.07
CA GLN A 64 19.51 -13.66 14.82
C GLN A 64 20.27 -14.30 13.66
N ARG A 65 21.45 -14.88 13.91
CA ARG A 65 22.21 -15.63 12.90
C ARG A 65 21.43 -16.83 12.38
N ILE A 66 20.75 -17.58 13.27
CA ILE A 66 19.86 -18.69 12.88
C ILE A 66 18.67 -18.16 12.06
N ILE A 67 18.02 -17.08 12.52
CA ILE A 67 16.90 -16.47 11.79
C ILE A 67 17.33 -16.05 10.39
N ASN A 68 18.46 -15.34 10.26
CA ASN A 68 18.99 -14.88 8.98
C ASN A 68 19.36 -16.04 8.05
N PHE A 69 19.80 -17.18 8.59
CA PHE A 69 20.12 -18.37 7.81
C PHE A 69 18.88 -19.07 7.26
N VAL A 70 17.78 -19.07 8.02
CA VAL A 70 16.55 -19.82 7.69
C VAL A 70 15.54 -18.97 6.94
N LYS A 71 15.51 -17.66 7.17
CA LYS A 71 14.52 -16.76 6.57
C LYS A 71 14.74 -16.66 5.05
N PRO A 72 13.75 -17.00 4.22
CA PRO A 72 13.87 -16.83 2.77
C PRO A 72 13.98 -15.36 2.40
N THR A 73 14.62 -15.07 1.26
CA THR A 73 14.63 -13.70 0.71
C THR A 73 13.22 -13.28 0.32
N PRO A 74 12.92 -11.98 0.26
CA PRO A 74 11.61 -11.51 -0.20
C PRO A 74 11.28 -11.98 -1.63
N ASP A 75 12.27 -12.05 -2.54
CA ASP A 75 12.06 -12.64 -3.88
C ASP A 75 11.69 -14.11 -3.83
N THR A 76 12.34 -14.91 -2.96
CA THR A 76 12.00 -16.33 -2.77
C THR A 76 10.59 -16.45 -2.21
N THR A 77 10.24 -15.62 -1.24
CA THR A 77 8.91 -15.61 -0.62
C THR A 77 7.83 -15.26 -1.64
N HIS A 78 8.05 -14.20 -2.43
CA HIS A 78 7.16 -13.80 -3.52
C HIS A 78 7.00 -14.90 -4.56
N TYR A 79 8.09 -15.54 -4.97
CA TYR A 79 8.05 -16.68 -5.89
C TYR A 79 7.18 -17.81 -5.35
N LEU A 80 7.39 -18.21 -4.09
CA LEU A 80 6.58 -19.27 -3.46
C LEU A 80 5.10 -18.90 -3.38
N LEU A 81 4.79 -17.64 -3.04
CA LEU A 81 3.41 -17.16 -2.92
C LEU A 81 2.72 -17.07 -4.28
N THR A 82 3.42 -16.74 -5.38
CA THR A 82 2.81 -16.53 -6.70
C THR A 82 2.85 -17.77 -7.61
N HIS A 83 3.53 -18.83 -7.20
CA HIS A 83 3.67 -20.09 -7.94
C HIS A 83 2.98 -21.26 -7.23
N PHE A 84 2.87 -22.41 -7.90
CA PHE A 84 2.29 -23.64 -7.35
C PHE A 84 0.81 -23.52 -6.95
N LYS A 85 -0.05 -22.97 -7.81
CA LYS A 85 -1.49 -22.79 -7.54
C LYS A 85 -2.20 -24.04 -7.02
N TRP A 86 -1.85 -25.23 -7.52
CA TRP A 86 -2.43 -26.50 -7.03
C TRP A 86 -2.15 -26.74 -5.54
N PHE A 87 -0.95 -26.37 -5.08
CA PHE A 87 -0.53 -26.54 -3.68
C PHE A 87 -1.27 -25.56 -2.78
N TRP A 88 -1.33 -24.29 -3.20
CA TRP A 88 -2.07 -23.27 -2.46
C TRP A 88 -3.58 -23.56 -2.42
N SER A 89 -4.16 -24.06 -3.51
CA SER A 89 -5.58 -24.47 -3.52
C SER A 89 -5.89 -25.55 -2.48
N ILE A 90 -4.93 -26.45 -2.18
CA ILE A 90 -5.07 -27.42 -1.09
C ILE A 90 -4.98 -26.72 0.27
N LEU A 91 -3.97 -25.87 0.47
CA LEU A 91 -3.77 -25.17 1.75
C LEU A 91 -4.93 -24.24 2.10
N ASN A 92 -5.49 -23.52 1.13
CA ASN A 92 -6.59 -22.58 1.34
C ASN A 92 -7.87 -23.27 1.81
N ARG A 93 -8.07 -24.55 1.43
CA ARG A 93 -9.20 -25.36 1.90
C ARG A 93 -9.05 -25.82 3.35
N ILE A 94 -7.83 -25.80 3.90
CA ILE A 94 -7.55 -26.23 5.25
C ILE A 94 -7.53 -24.98 6.16
N GLY A 95 -8.69 -24.65 6.73
CA GLY A 95 -8.91 -23.40 7.46
C GLY A 95 -7.88 -23.09 8.55
N PHE A 96 -7.45 -24.08 9.34
CA PHE A 96 -6.44 -23.84 10.38
C PHE A 96 -5.07 -23.46 9.83
N ILE A 97 -4.67 -23.98 8.65
CA ILE A 97 -3.39 -23.66 8.02
C ILE A 97 -3.48 -22.24 7.44
N ARG A 98 -4.56 -21.94 6.71
CA ARG A 98 -4.80 -20.59 6.18
C ARG A 98 -4.81 -19.56 7.32
N GLY A 99 -5.51 -19.83 8.40
CA GLY A 99 -5.53 -18.98 9.61
C GLY A 99 -4.13 -18.76 10.18
N TYR A 100 -3.34 -19.83 10.36
CA TYR A 100 -1.96 -19.71 10.84
C TYR A 100 -1.08 -18.84 9.93
N LEU A 101 -1.15 -19.05 8.62
CA LEU A 101 -0.39 -18.26 7.64
C LEU A 101 -0.80 -16.79 7.66
N MET A 102 -2.09 -16.51 7.78
CA MET A 102 -2.62 -15.15 7.89
C MET A 102 -2.19 -14.49 9.21
N THR A 103 -2.23 -15.19 10.35
CA THR A 103 -1.66 -14.71 11.61
C THR A 103 -0.19 -14.34 11.47
N TYR A 104 0.59 -15.18 10.78
CA TYR A 104 2.00 -14.88 10.51
C TYR A 104 2.15 -13.60 9.67
N ILE A 105 1.39 -13.46 8.58
CA ILE A 105 1.41 -12.27 7.71
C ILE A 105 1.08 -11.01 8.51
N TYR A 106 -0.01 -11.03 9.29
CA TYR A 106 -0.44 -9.88 10.09
C TYR A 106 0.66 -9.41 11.04
N LYS A 107 1.30 -10.35 11.74
CA LYS A 107 2.36 -10.04 12.71
C LYS A 107 3.66 -9.62 12.03
N SER A 108 4.08 -10.35 10.99
CA SER A 108 5.35 -10.09 10.31
C SER A 108 5.32 -8.75 9.58
N ARG A 109 4.18 -8.38 8.99
CA ARG A 109 4.00 -7.08 8.33
C ARG A 109 3.80 -5.96 9.36
N GLY A 110 2.96 -6.17 10.37
CA GLY A 110 2.73 -5.19 11.44
C GLY A 110 3.99 -4.80 12.21
N PHE A 111 4.98 -5.69 12.33
CA PHE A 111 6.26 -5.43 13.03
C PHE A 111 7.07 -4.26 12.46
N PHE A 112 6.91 -3.92 11.17
CA PHE A 112 7.69 -2.85 10.55
C PHE A 112 7.15 -1.45 10.85
N VAL A 113 5.90 -1.33 11.32
CA VAL A 113 5.27 -0.05 11.67
C VAL A 113 5.36 0.17 13.16
N ASP A 114 6.00 1.27 13.56
CA ASP A 114 6.19 1.59 14.97
C ASP A 114 4.85 1.99 15.61
N SER A 115 4.52 1.39 16.75
CA SER A 115 3.24 1.58 17.45
C SER A 115 3.48 1.46 18.96
N PRO A 116 3.41 2.56 19.74
CA PRO A 116 3.06 3.94 19.35
C PRO A 116 3.97 4.58 18.28
N PRO A 117 3.50 5.61 17.53
CA PRO A 117 4.34 6.35 16.59
C PRO A 117 5.52 7.03 17.30
N LEU A 118 6.67 7.07 16.64
CA LEU A 118 7.93 7.53 17.24
C LEU A 118 8.40 8.90 16.75
N LEU A 119 8.18 9.20 15.46
CA LEU A 119 8.80 10.33 14.77
C LEU A 119 7.76 11.12 13.96
N ASN A 120 8.04 12.40 13.75
CA ASN A 120 7.33 13.26 12.80
C ASN A 120 8.36 13.97 11.90
N SER A 121 7.93 14.98 11.13
CA SER A 121 8.82 15.68 10.19
C SER A 121 9.68 16.79 10.82
N ASP A 122 9.40 17.18 12.06
CA ASP A 122 10.03 18.34 12.70
C ASP A 122 11.40 17.99 13.29
N GLN A 123 11.49 16.84 13.99
CA GLN A 123 12.65 16.45 14.79
C GLN A 123 13.26 15.12 14.33
N THR A 124 14.55 14.93 14.61
CA THR A 124 15.30 13.71 14.27
C THR A 124 15.29 12.65 15.39
N TYR A 125 14.54 12.88 16.47
CA TYR A 125 14.51 12.05 17.66
C TYR A 125 13.08 11.93 18.23
N ILE A 126 12.88 10.94 19.11
CA ILE A 126 11.59 10.67 19.75
C ILE A 126 11.25 11.81 20.72
N HIS A 127 10.04 12.33 20.62
CA HIS A 127 9.51 13.38 21.50
C HIS A 127 7.99 13.27 21.62
N LEU A 128 7.41 13.84 22.69
CA LEU A 128 5.99 13.65 23.01
C LEU A 128 5.04 14.25 21.98
N ASP A 129 5.43 15.32 21.28
CA ASP A 129 4.57 15.92 20.26
C ASP A 129 4.39 15.00 19.05
N ALA A 130 5.37 14.14 18.70
CA ALA A 130 5.19 13.12 17.66
C ALA A 130 4.04 12.15 18.01
N TYR A 131 3.80 11.91 19.30
CA TYR A 131 2.68 11.10 19.77
C TYR A 131 1.38 11.91 19.89
N TYR A 132 1.36 13.03 20.61
CA TYR A 132 0.10 13.74 20.92
C TYR A 132 -0.41 14.61 19.77
N ASN A 133 0.45 15.14 18.91
CA ASN A 133 0.03 15.96 17.77
C ASN A 133 -0.42 15.09 16.60
N THR A 134 -1.72 14.79 16.54
CA THR A 134 -2.34 14.02 15.45
C THR A 134 -2.52 14.83 14.16
N SER A 135 -2.24 16.13 14.15
CA SER A 135 -2.28 16.90 12.90
C SER A 135 -1.11 16.61 11.97
N GLN A 136 -0.10 15.83 12.39
CA GLN A 136 1.03 15.48 11.55
C GLN A 136 1.00 14.00 11.16
N TYR A 137 1.49 13.71 9.95
CA TYR A 137 1.89 12.35 9.61
C TYR A 137 3.07 11.91 10.50
N THR A 138 3.11 10.61 10.85
CA THR A 138 4.31 10.02 11.48
C THR A 138 5.36 9.71 10.42
N ARG A 139 6.56 9.33 10.87
CA ARG A 139 7.63 8.83 10.01
C ARG A 139 8.21 7.52 10.51
N VAL A 140 8.78 6.73 9.59
CA VAL A 140 9.52 5.49 9.92
C VAL A 140 11.03 5.67 9.93
N LEU A 141 11.52 6.73 9.28
CA LEU A 141 12.90 7.22 9.37
C LEU A 141 12.90 8.71 9.72
N PRO A 142 13.87 9.20 10.50
CA PRO A 142 13.99 10.62 10.80
C PRO A 142 14.32 11.41 9.52
N PRO A 143 13.99 12.71 9.47
CA PRO A 143 14.45 13.56 8.38
C PRO A 143 15.98 13.62 8.33
N VAL A 144 16.57 13.77 7.13
CA VAL A 144 18.01 14.01 6.96
C VAL A 144 18.41 15.25 7.77
N PRO A 145 19.40 15.18 8.69
CA PRO A 145 19.82 16.35 9.47
C PRO A 145 20.17 17.56 8.60
N LYS A 146 19.85 18.77 9.06
CA LYS A 146 20.01 20.01 8.26
C LYS A 146 21.47 20.40 8.04
N ASP A 147 22.36 19.90 8.88
CA ASP A 147 23.79 20.16 8.92
C ASP A 147 24.61 19.10 8.16
N CYS A 148 23.94 18.23 7.39
CA CYS A 148 24.61 17.27 6.53
C CYS A 148 25.27 17.94 5.31
N PRO A 149 26.40 17.38 4.82
CA PRO A 149 27.12 17.95 3.68
C PRO A 149 26.37 17.84 2.35
N THR A 150 25.44 16.90 2.22
CA THR A 150 24.54 16.78 1.06
C THR A 150 23.08 16.69 1.50
N PRO A 151 22.11 16.97 0.61
CA PRO A 151 20.67 16.80 0.90
C PRO A 151 20.26 15.36 1.26
N MET A 152 21.10 14.37 0.95
CA MET A 152 20.88 12.94 1.23
C MET A 152 21.85 12.41 2.29
N GLY A 153 22.36 13.28 3.16
CA GLY A 153 23.34 12.91 4.17
C GLY A 153 24.75 13.17 3.67
N VAL A 154 25.44 12.12 3.23
CA VAL A 154 26.83 12.21 2.73
C VAL A 154 26.98 11.81 1.26
N ALA A 155 25.95 11.19 0.66
CA ALA A 155 25.96 10.69 -0.71
C ALA A 155 25.43 11.74 -1.70
N GLY A 156 25.85 11.62 -2.96
CA GLY A 156 25.32 12.43 -4.06
C GLY A 156 25.79 13.89 -4.12
N PRO A 157 25.17 14.70 -5.00
CA PRO A 157 25.59 16.06 -5.26
C PRO A 157 25.18 17.01 -4.12
N LYS A 158 25.90 18.15 -4.01
CA LYS A 158 25.55 19.22 -3.06
C LYS A 158 24.18 19.84 -3.31
N VAL A 159 23.70 19.76 -4.55
CA VAL A 159 22.36 20.22 -4.97
C VAL A 159 21.72 19.07 -5.72
N LEU A 160 20.53 18.66 -5.29
CA LEU A 160 19.77 17.61 -5.97
C LEU A 160 19.40 18.03 -7.40
N PRO A 161 19.18 17.06 -8.32
CA PRO A 161 18.88 17.36 -9.70
C PRO A 161 17.62 18.24 -9.85
N ASP A 162 17.52 18.96 -10.95
CA ASP A 162 16.31 19.73 -11.25
C ASP A 162 15.09 18.81 -11.38
N ILE A 163 13.97 19.19 -10.75
CA ILE A 163 12.76 18.37 -10.70
C ILE A 163 12.14 18.19 -12.09
N ALA A 164 12.22 19.20 -12.97
CA ALA A 164 11.70 19.06 -14.32
C ALA A 164 12.52 18.05 -15.14
N LYS A 165 13.85 18.01 -14.96
CA LYS A 165 14.71 16.97 -15.55
C LYS A 165 14.35 15.57 -15.03
N ILE A 166 14.19 15.41 -13.71
CA ILE A 166 13.71 14.15 -13.15
C ILE A 166 12.33 13.79 -13.74
N GLY A 167 11.46 14.77 -13.95
CA GLY A 167 10.15 14.61 -14.57
C GLY A 167 10.14 13.92 -15.93
N GLU A 168 11.23 13.98 -16.71
CA GLU A 168 11.33 13.27 -17.99
C GLU A 168 11.18 11.76 -17.84
N ILE A 169 11.65 11.16 -16.73
CA ILE A 169 11.46 9.72 -16.49
C ILE A 169 10.07 9.36 -16.00
N PHE A 170 9.22 10.33 -15.68
CA PHE A 170 7.83 10.08 -15.27
C PHE A 170 6.89 10.14 -16.48
N LYS A 171 7.16 11.04 -17.43
CA LYS A 171 6.28 11.32 -18.58
C LYS A 171 5.96 10.07 -19.38
N ARG A 172 4.66 9.84 -19.59
CA ARG A 172 4.18 8.78 -20.49
C ARG A 172 4.63 9.05 -21.92
N LYS A 173 5.47 8.16 -22.46
CA LYS A 173 5.80 8.10 -23.90
C LYS A 173 4.73 7.31 -24.65
N GLN A 174 4.37 6.15 -24.11
CA GLN A 174 3.31 5.26 -24.57
C GLN A 174 2.60 4.70 -23.34
N PHE A 175 1.28 4.54 -23.41
CA PHE A 175 0.53 3.91 -22.32
C PHE A 175 1.02 2.48 -22.10
N LYS A 176 1.56 2.21 -20.91
CA LYS A 176 1.94 0.87 -20.47
C LYS A 176 0.76 0.31 -19.65
N PRO A 177 -0.02 -0.66 -20.16
CA PRO A 177 -1.10 -1.27 -19.38
C PRO A 177 -0.52 -2.06 -18.21
N ASP A 178 -1.27 -2.12 -17.11
CA ASP A 178 -0.89 -2.95 -15.98
C ASP A 178 -0.81 -4.44 -16.38
N PRO A 179 0.33 -5.12 -16.16
CA PRO A 179 0.55 -6.48 -16.64
C PRO A 179 -0.30 -7.53 -15.92
N MET A 180 -1.01 -7.16 -14.87
CA MET A 180 -1.90 -8.04 -14.14
C MET A 180 -3.38 -7.92 -14.57
N GLY A 181 -3.65 -7.03 -15.53
CA GLY A 181 -5.00 -6.76 -16.00
C GLY A 181 -5.84 -5.97 -14.99
N THR A 182 -5.20 -5.18 -14.12
CA THR A 182 -5.87 -4.24 -13.22
C THR A 182 -6.74 -3.28 -14.02
N ASN A 183 -7.94 -2.96 -13.54
CA ASN A 183 -8.89 -2.10 -14.25
C ASN A 183 -9.14 -0.74 -13.57
N LEU A 184 -9.95 0.12 -14.19
CA LEU A 184 -10.27 1.43 -13.63
C LEU A 184 -11.16 1.37 -12.39
N LEU A 185 -11.98 0.32 -12.24
CA LEU A 185 -12.75 0.12 -11.00
C LEU A 185 -11.79 0.01 -9.80
N PHE A 186 -10.69 -0.73 -9.97
CA PHE A 186 -9.61 -0.81 -8.98
C PHE A 186 -8.93 0.55 -8.77
N ALA A 187 -8.56 1.25 -9.85
CA ALA A 187 -7.87 2.54 -9.74
C ALA A 187 -8.70 3.57 -8.96
N PHE A 188 -9.99 3.67 -9.24
CA PHE A 188 -10.90 4.55 -8.51
C PHE A 188 -11.20 4.05 -7.09
N LYS A 189 -11.19 2.74 -6.84
CA LYS A 189 -11.27 2.21 -5.48
C LYS A 189 -10.05 2.62 -4.66
N ALA A 190 -8.85 2.48 -5.23
CA ALA A 190 -7.60 2.89 -4.60
C ALA A 190 -7.66 4.38 -4.21
N GLN A 191 -8.09 5.23 -5.14
CA GLN A 191 -8.22 6.67 -4.88
C GLN A 191 -9.27 6.96 -3.80
N HIS A 192 -10.49 6.44 -3.95
CA HIS A 192 -11.58 6.65 -2.99
C HIS A 192 -11.22 6.17 -1.57
N PHE A 193 -10.65 4.96 -1.46
CA PHE A 193 -10.28 4.37 -0.17
C PHE A 193 -9.17 5.14 0.52
N THR A 194 -8.12 5.52 -0.21
CA THR A 194 -6.94 6.16 0.40
C THR A 194 -7.16 7.60 0.80
N HIS A 195 -8.02 8.32 0.08
CA HIS A 195 -8.32 9.73 0.38
C HIS A 195 -9.10 9.91 1.68
N GLN A 196 -9.56 8.85 2.35
CA GLN A 196 -10.10 8.98 3.71
C GLN A 196 -9.02 9.27 4.76
N PHE A 197 -7.76 8.88 4.49
CA PHE A 197 -6.65 9.03 5.45
C PHE A 197 -5.41 9.73 4.87
N PHE A 198 -5.36 9.99 3.57
CA PHE A 198 -4.39 10.89 2.93
C PHE A 198 -5.03 12.24 2.65
N LYS A 199 -4.97 13.09 3.66
CA LYS A 199 -5.70 14.36 3.73
C LYS A 199 -4.73 15.47 4.09
N THR A 200 -3.75 15.71 3.22
CA THR A 200 -2.67 16.66 3.48
C THR A 200 -3.21 18.08 3.61
N ASP A 201 -2.84 18.77 4.69
CA ASP A 201 -3.15 20.18 4.90
C ASP A 201 -2.03 21.04 4.31
N LEU A 202 -2.18 21.34 3.01
CA LEU A 202 -1.20 22.15 2.28
C LEU A 202 -1.08 23.59 2.80
N GLN A 203 -2.05 24.11 3.57
CA GLN A 203 -1.94 25.45 4.15
C GLN A 203 -0.90 25.46 5.30
N ARG A 204 -0.83 24.37 6.06
CA ARG A 204 0.18 24.18 7.12
C ARG A 204 1.49 23.58 6.61
N GLY A 205 1.45 22.92 5.45
CA GLY A 205 2.60 22.33 4.78
C GLY A 205 2.49 20.81 4.65
N PRO A 206 3.35 20.17 3.84
CA PRO A 206 3.16 18.79 3.39
C PRO A 206 3.34 17.72 4.50
N ALA A 207 3.81 18.11 5.69
CA ALA A 207 3.85 17.23 6.87
C ALA A 207 2.50 17.07 7.58
N PHE A 208 1.57 18.00 7.36
CA PHE A 208 0.32 18.10 8.12
C PHE A 208 -0.84 17.46 7.40
N GLN A 209 -1.84 17.04 8.18
CA GLN A 209 -3.02 16.34 7.70
C GLN A 209 -4.23 16.59 8.61
N TRP A 210 -5.44 16.45 8.07
CA TRP A 210 -6.70 16.77 8.78
C TRP A 210 -7.65 15.56 8.97
N GLY A 211 -7.23 14.34 8.63
CA GLY A 211 -7.96 13.09 8.88
C GLY A 211 -7.62 12.40 10.22
N ASN A 212 -8.26 11.25 10.46
CA ASN A 212 -8.18 10.52 11.75
C ASN A 212 -7.22 9.31 11.73
N HIS A 213 -6.28 9.29 10.79
CA HIS A 213 -5.23 8.27 10.67
C HIS A 213 -5.66 6.79 10.53
N GLY A 214 -6.79 6.51 9.90
CA GLY A 214 -7.22 5.13 9.67
C GLY A 214 -8.45 5.00 8.81
N VAL A 215 -9.07 3.82 8.87
CA VAL A 215 -10.33 3.54 8.16
C VAL A 215 -11.51 3.98 9.04
N ASP A 216 -11.92 5.24 8.90
CA ASP A 216 -13.05 5.81 9.64
C ASP A 216 -14.26 6.09 8.74
N CYS A 217 -14.14 5.78 7.44
CA CYS A 217 -15.12 6.08 6.41
C CYS A 217 -15.49 7.57 6.32
N SER A 218 -14.63 8.49 6.76
CA SER A 218 -14.88 9.94 6.72
C SER A 218 -15.08 10.47 5.30
N GLN A 219 -14.58 9.78 4.28
CA GLN A 219 -14.85 10.11 2.88
C GLN A 219 -16.32 9.90 2.47
N ILE A 220 -17.08 9.11 3.23
CA ILE A 220 -18.54 8.93 3.09
C ILE A 220 -19.27 9.87 4.04
N TYR A 221 -18.83 9.92 5.30
CA TYR A 221 -19.58 10.54 6.38
C TYR A 221 -19.25 12.01 6.67
N GLY A 222 -18.16 12.57 6.14
CA GLY A 222 -17.70 13.92 6.44
C GLY A 222 -16.52 13.93 7.42
N LYS A 223 -15.81 15.06 7.49
CA LYS A 223 -14.57 15.16 8.28
C LYS A 223 -14.79 15.27 9.79
N ASP A 224 -15.92 15.84 10.19
CA ASP A 224 -16.26 16.15 11.58
C ASP A 224 -17.75 15.93 11.84
N LEU A 225 -18.21 16.15 13.07
CA LEU A 225 -19.61 15.98 13.45
C LEU A 225 -20.54 16.97 12.73
N HIS A 226 -20.04 18.16 12.39
CA HIS A 226 -20.84 19.18 11.73
C HIS A 226 -21.20 18.74 10.30
N GLU A 227 -20.20 18.33 9.50
CA GLU A 227 -20.44 17.80 8.16
C GLU A 227 -21.24 16.50 8.17
N GLN A 228 -21.00 15.62 9.15
CA GLN A 228 -21.82 14.41 9.36
C GLN A 228 -23.31 14.76 9.51
N ASN A 229 -23.62 15.73 10.36
CA ASN A 229 -25.00 16.16 10.59
C ASN A 229 -25.63 16.80 9.34
N LEU A 230 -24.86 17.53 8.54
CA LEU A 230 -25.38 18.12 7.29
C LEU A 230 -25.73 17.05 6.24
N LEU A 231 -25.00 15.94 6.21
CA LEU A 231 -25.20 14.83 5.28
C LEU A 231 -26.29 13.84 5.73
N ARG A 232 -26.63 13.80 7.02
CA ARG A 232 -27.64 12.89 7.59
C ARG A 232 -29.06 13.36 7.30
N SER A 233 -29.98 12.40 7.10
CA SER A 233 -31.41 12.67 6.98
C SER A 233 -32.08 12.89 8.35
N PHE A 234 -31.45 12.38 9.43
CA PHE A 234 -32.02 12.26 10.78
C PHE A 234 -33.34 11.48 10.82
N LYS A 235 -33.54 10.59 9.85
CA LYS A 235 -34.66 9.68 9.78
C LYS A 235 -34.15 8.27 9.49
N ASP A 236 -34.54 7.33 10.36
CA ASP A 236 -34.24 5.90 10.26
C ASP A 236 -32.74 5.59 10.10
N GLY A 237 -31.87 6.46 10.64
CA GLY A 237 -30.41 6.34 10.58
C GLY A 237 -29.80 6.71 9.23
N LYS A 238 -30.60 7.17 8.25
CA LYS A 238 -30.17 7.30 6.86
C LYS A 238 -29.35 8.55 6.58
N MET A 239 -28.65 8.50 5.46
CA MET A 239 -28.04 9.66 4.82
C MET A 239 -29.05 10.31 3.86
N LYS A 240 -28.93 11.64 3.66
CA LYS A 240 -29.70 12.34 2.63
C LYS A 240 -29.32 11.83 1.25
N THR A 241 -30.28 11.80 0.35
CA THR A 241 -30.10 11.46 -1.07
C THR A 241 -31.04 12.33 -1.92
N GLN A 242 -30.86 12.28 -3.23
CA GLN A 242 -31.78 12.85 -4.22
C GLN A 242 -32.04 11.85 -5.34
N ILE A 243 -33.14 12.02 -6.07
CA ILE A 243 -33.46 11.19 -7.24
C ILE A 243 -33.20 11.99 -8.52
N ILE A 244 -32.33 11.48 -9.38
CA ILE A 244 -32.06 12.05 -10.72
C ILE A 244 -32.21 10.91 -11.73
N ASN A 245 -33.04 11.14 -12.75
CA ASN A 245 -33.34 10.15 -13.80
C ASN A 245 -33.84 8.79 -13.24
N GLY A 246 -34.55 8.80 -12.11
CA GLY A 246 -35.08 7.60 -11.47
C GLY A 246 -34.07 6.78 -10.65
N GLU A 247 -32.82 7.26 -10.50
CA GLU A 247 -31.80 6.64 -9.66
C GLU A 247 -31.49 7.49 -8.41
N GLU A 248 -31.07 6.83 -7.33
CA GLU A 248 -30.64 7.48 -6.08
C GLU A 248 -29.20 7.99 -6.16
N TRP A 249 -28.99 9.27 -5.88
CA TRP A 249 -27.69 9.94 -5.91
C TRP A 249 -27.40 10.68 -4.59
N PRO A 250 -26.14 11.05 -4.32
CA PRO A 250 -25.83 11.93 -3.19
C PRO A 250 -26.62 13.24 -3.25
N PRO A 251 -26.92 13.87 -2.12
CA PRO A 251 -27.71 15.10 -2.08
C PRO A 251 -26.97 16.22 -2.81
N SER A 252 -27.68 17.27 -3.22
CA SER A 252 -27.04 18.46 -3.76
C SER A 252 -26.31 19.23 -2.66
N VAL A 253 -25.29 20.02 -3.02
CA VAL A 253 -24.65 20.95 -2.07
C VAL A 253 -25.65 21.96 -1.49
N LYS A 254 -26.74 22.25 -2.21
CA LYS A 254 -27.82 23.11 -1.72
C LYS A 254 -28.60 22.46 -0.57
N ASP A 255 -28.87 21.15 -0.64
CA ASP A 255 -29.65 20.42 0.36
C ASP A 255 -28.80 19.92 1.54
N ALA A 256 -27.50 19.75 1.31
CA ALA A 256 -26.50 19.41 2.30
C ALA A 256 -25.26 20.32 2.13
N PRO A 257 -25.23 21.49 2.79
CA PRO A 257 -24.23 22.54 2.57
C PRO A 257 -22.88 22.23 3.23
N VAL A 258 -22.26 21.10 2.87
CA VAL A 258 -20.89 20.74 3.23
C VAL A 258 -19.88 21.43 2.31
N THR A 259 -18.63 21.51 2.75
CA THR A 259 -17.55 22.10 1.93
C THR A 259 -17.23 21.16 0.77
N MET A 260 -17.46 21.61 -0.45
CA MET A 260 -17.14 20.86 -1.67
C MET A 260 -16.35 21.73 -2.63
N ARG A 261 -15.43 21.09 -3.36
CA ARG A 261 -14.72 21.69 -4.50
C ARG A 261 -15.26 21.09 -5.79
N PHE A 262 -15.76 21.97 -6.64
CA PHE A 262 -16.35 21.60 -7.92
C PHE A 262 -16.09 22.73 -8.93
N ASN A 263 -16.33 22.44 -10.20
CA ASN A 263 -16.32 23.46 -11.24
C ASN A 263 -17.64 24.24 -11.18
N GLU A 264 -17.57 25.54 -10.91
CA GLU A 264 -18.74 26.43 -10.75
C GLU A 264 -19.58 26.55 -12.03
N ARG A 265 -19.07 26.10 -13.18
CA ARG A 265 -19.81 26.12 -14.46
C ARG A 265 -20.81 24.97 -14.59
N ILE A 266 -20.74 23.96 -13.73
CA ILE A 266 -21.66 22.82 -13.77
C ILE A 266 -22.98 23.20 -13.15
N ASP A 267 -24.08 22.69 -13.70
CA ASP A 267 -25.43 22.80 -13.15
C ASP A 267 -25.47 22.37 -11.67
N GLU A 268 -26.25 23.11 -10.87
CA GLU A 268 -26.35 22.87 -9.42
C GLU A 268 -26.83 21.46 -9.07
N ASN A 269 -27.63 20.82 -9.93
CA ASN A 269 -28.14 19.47 -9.72
C ASN A 269 -27.04 18.40 -9.79
N TYR A 270 -25.90 18.69 -10.42
CA TYR A 270 -24.75 17.78 -10.49
C TYR A 270 -23.61 18.19 -9.54
N ARG A 271 -23.86 19.12 -8.61
CA ARG A 271 -22.95 19.46 -7.52
C ARG A 271 -23.31 18.61 -6.31
N PHE A 272 -22.65 17.49 -6.15
CA PHE A 272 -22.97 16.50 -5.13
C PHE A 272 -22.28 16.79 -3.80
N ALA A 273 -23.02 16.72 -2.70
CA ALA A 273 -22.49 16.75 -1.35
C ALA A 273 -22.16 15.33 -0.89
N VAL A 274 -20.88 15.10 -0.57
CA VAL A 274 -20.36 13.82 -0.06
C VAL A 274 -19.33 14.09 1.04
N GLY A 275 -18.89 13.06 1.77
CA GLY A 275 -18.01 13.23 2.91
C GLY A 275 -16.59 13.76 2.61
N HIS A 276 -16.18 13.82 1.34
CA HIS A 276 -14.87 14.35 0.96
C HIS A 276 -14.97 15.48 -0.07
N GLU A 277 -14.39 16.64 0.26
CA GLU A 277 -14.51 17.87 -0.54
C GLU A 277 -14.06 17.75 -2.02
N PHE A 278 -13.20 16.80 -2.39
CA PHE A 278 -12.70 16.65 -3.76
C PHE A 278 -13.44 15.61 -4.60
N PHE A 279 -14.44 14.91 -4.06
CA PHE A 279 -14.98 13.72 -4.75
C PHE A 279 -15.89 14.02 -5.94
N ASN A 280 -16.18 15.29 -6.23
CA ASN A 280 -16.76 15.73 -7.51
C ASN A 280 -15.70 15.92 -8.61
N LEU A 281 -14.41 15.82 -8.29
CA LEU A 281 -13.30 15.96 -9.25
C LEU A 281 -13.27 14.83 -10.27
N VAL A 282 -13.63 13.61 -9.87
CA VAL A 282 -13.49 12.43 -10.73
C VAL A 282 -14.78 11.62 -10.66
N PRO A 283 -15.51 11.42 -11.77
CA PRO A 283 -16.73 10.61 -11.77
C PRO A 283 -16.56 9.22 -11.14
N GLY A 284 -15.38 8.60 -11.31
CA GLY A 284 -15.07 7.28 -10.73
C GLY A 284 -15.01 7.22 -9.20
N ILE A 285 -14.59 8.28 -8.50
CA ILE A 285 -14.60 8.29 -7.02
C ILE A 285 -15.98 8.68 -6.48
N LEU A 286 -16.73 9.50 -7.22
CA LEU A 286 -18.13 9.78 -6.92
C LEU A 286 -19.00 8.51 -7.05
N MET A 287 -18.73 7.67 -8.04
CA MET A 287 -19.36 6.35 -8.21
C MET A 287 -19.22 5.50 -6.94
N TRP A 288 -18.00 5.36 -6.42
CA TRP A 288 -17.75 4.64 -5.17
C TRP A 288 -18.46 5.27 -3.97
N SER A 289 -18.46 6.60 -3.88
CA SER A 289 -19.15 7.32 -2.81
C SER A 289 -20.65 7.07 -2.83
N THR A 290 -21.24 7.05 -4.03
CA THR A 290 -22.67 6.82 -4.24
C THR A 290 -23.05 5.39 -3.89
N ILE A 291 -22.25 4.40 -4.27
CA ILE A 291 -22.51 2.99 -3.93
C ILE A 291 -22.46 2.76 -2.41
N PHE A 292 -21.49 3.32 -1.71
CA PHE A 292 -21.45 3.21 -0.24
C PHE A 292 -22.56 3.99 0.46
N LEU A 293 -23.02 5.10 -0.12
CA LEU A 293 -24.18 5.85 0.37
C LEU A 293 -25.46 5.00 0.27
N ARG A 294 -25.68 4.38 -0.89
CA ARG A 294 -26.80 3.43 -1.11
C ARG A 294 -26.70 2.25 -0.14
N GLU A 295 -25.51 1.69 0.04
CA GLU A 295 -25.29 0.59 0.98
C GLU A 295 -25.59 0.98 2.42
N HIS A 296 -25.17 2.17 2.86
CA HIS A 296 -25.51 2.69 4.18
C HIS A 296 -27.03 2.73 4.38
N ASN A 297 -27.76 3.32 3.44
CA ASN A 297 -29.22 3.42 3.54
C ASN A 297 -29.91 2.04 3.52
N ARG A 298 -29.40 1.10 2.72
CA ARG A 298 -29.87 -0.30 2.66
C ARG A 298 -29.65 -1.02 3.98
N VAL A 299 -28.48 -0.87 4.60
CA VAL A 299 -28.16 -1.48 5.89
C VAL A 299 -29.01 -0.86 7.02
N CYS A 300 -29.27 0.45 6.98
CA CYS A 300 -30.21 1.08 7.89
C CYS A 300 -31.61 0.45 7.81
N ASP A 301 -32.12 0.13 6.61
CA ASP A 301 -33.41 -0.55 6.44
C ASP A 301 -33.40 -1.96 7.03
N LEU A 302 -32.31 -2.71 6.86
CA LEU A 302 -32.15 -4.04 7.47
C LEU A 302 -32.15 -3.97 8.99
N LEU A 303 -31.37 -3.05 9.57
CA LEU A 303 -31.30 -2.86 11.01
C LEU A 303 -32.63 -2.35 11.58
N LYS A 304 -33.33 -1.43 10.89
CA LYS A 304 -34.63 -0.93 11.33
C LYS A 304 -35.69 -2.04 11.36
N LYS A 305 -35.62 -2.98 10.42
CA LYS A 305 -36.52 -4.14 10.37
C LYS A 305 -36.26 -5.10 11.54
N GLU A 306 -34.99 -5.32 11.88
CA GLU A 306 -34.61 -6.21 13.00
C GLU A 306 -34.84 -5.56 14.37
N HIS A 307 -34.57 -4.26 14.46
CA HIS A 307 -34.66 -3.45 15.68
C HIS A 307 -35.63 -2.27 15.48
N PRO A 308 -36.95 -2.51 15.42
CA PRO A 308 -37.94 -1.47 15.19
C PRO A 308 -37.93 -0.38 16.27
N GLU A 309 -37.48 -0.71 17.48
CA GLU A 309 -37.35 0.18 18.63
C GLU A 309 -36.13 1.12 18.57
N TRP A 310 -35.15 0.87 17.69
CA TRP A 310 -33.98 1.73 17.57
C TRP A 310 -34.33 3.08 16.96
N GLY A 311 -33.79 4.14 17.57
CA GLY A 311 -33.85 5.51 17.06
C GLY A 311 -32.81 5.76 15.96
N ASP A 312 -32.93 6.93 15.31
CA ASP A 312 -32.07 7.36 14.21
C ASP A 312 -30.57 7.27 14.53
N GLU A 313 -30.15 7.79 15.68
CA GLU A 313 -28.74 7.84 16.05
C GLU A 313 -28.11 6.44 16.17
N GLN A 314 -28.80 5.51 16.83
CA GLN A 314 -28.27 4.16 17.01
C GLN A 314 -28.19 3.40 15.68
N LEU A 315 -29.18 3.58 14.80
CA LEU A 315 -29.14 3.02 13.44
C LEU A 315 -27.96 3.59 12.66
N TYR A 316 -27.80 4.91 12.63
CA TYR A 316 -26.71 5.58 11.92
C TYR A 316 -25.33 5.09 12.40
N GLN A 317 -25.09 5.08 13.71
CA GLN A 317 -23.79 4.69 14.27
C GLN A 317 -23.51 3.19 14.07
N THR A 318 -24.52 2.32 14.23
CA THR A 318 -24.34 0.88 14.01
C THR A 318 -24.08 0.58 12.54
N THR A 319 -24.82 1.20 11.63
CA THR A 319 -24.57 1.09 10.19
C THR A 319 -23.17 1.58 9.83
N LYS A 320 -22.71 2.71 10.40
CA LYS A 320 -21.35 3.20 10.18
C LYS A 320 -20.28 2.17 10.56
N LEU A 321 -20.46 1.45 11.67
CA LEU A 321 -19.56 0.36 12.07
C LEU A 321 -19.57 -0.82 11.09
N ILE A 322 -20.75 -1.18 10.57
CA ILE A 322 -20.89 -2.22 9.53
C ILE A 322 -20.14 -1.81 8.26
N ILE A 323 -20.34 -0.58 7.77
CA ILE A 323 -19.67 -0.06 6.56
C ILE A 323 -18.14 -0.04 6.72
N ILE A 324 -17.61 0.27 7.91
CA ILE A 324 -16.18 0.15 8.19
C ILE A 324 -15.73 -1.31 8.09
N GLY A 325 -16.47 -2.24 8.68
CA GLY A 325 -16.20 -3.68 8.59
C GLY A 325 -16.19 -4.19 7.15
N GLU A 326 -17.22 -3.88 6.38
CA GLU A 326 -17.31 -4.23 4.95
C GLU A 326 -16.17 -3.63 4.14
N THR A 327 -15.82 -2.36 4.43
CA THR A 327 -14.69 -1.69 3.78
C THR A 327 -13.39 -2.45 4.04
N ILE A 328 -13.09 -2.80 5.29
CA ILE A 328 -11.85 -3.51 5.65
C ILE A 328 -11.85 -4.91 5.01
N LYS A 329 -12.98 -5.62 5.03
CA LYS A 329 -13.09 -6.94 4.39
C LYS A 329 -12.79 -6.89 2.90
N ILE A 330 -13.49 -6.03 2.14
CA ILE A 330 -13.29 -5.88 0.70
C ILE A 330 -11.84 -5.47 0.40
N ILE A 331 -11.25 -4.62 1.25
CA ILE A 331 -9.86 -4.21 1.06
C ILE A 331 -8.90 -5.39 1.25
N ILE A 332 -9.05 -6.21 2.30
CA ILE A 332 -8.15 -7.33 2.54
C ILE A 332 -8.35 -8.46 1.54
N GLU A 333 -9.59 -8.90 1.34
CA GLU A 333 -9.89 -10.15 0.61
C GLU A 333 -10.01 -9.99 -0.90
N GLU A 334 -10.17 -8.75 -1.41
CA GLU A 334 -10.30 -8.53 -2.86
C GLU A 334 -9.29 -7.51 -3.38
N TYR A 335 -9.13 -6.36 -2.73
CA TYR A 335 -8.22 -5.31 -3.21
C TYR A 335 -6.75 -5.67 -3.02
N VAL A 336 -6.35 -6.05 -1.80
CA VAL A 336 -4.96 -6.47 -1.51
C VAL A 336 -4.67 -7.84 -2.13
N ASP A 337 -5.67 -8.71 -2.18
CA ASP A 337 -5.55 -10.02 -2.85
C ASP A 337 -5.25 -9.85 -4.35
N HIS A 338 -6.01 -8.97 -5.02
CA HIS A 338 -5.73 -8.57 -6.40
C HIS A 338 -4.32 -8.00 -6.55
N LEU A 339 -3.87 -7.08 -5.68
CA LEU A 339 -2.51 -6.53 -5.78
C LEU A 339 -1.40 -7.58 -5.58
N GLY A 340 -1.62 -8.54 -4.68
CA GLY A 340 -0.62 -9.53 -4.31
C GLY A 340 -0.43 -10.62 -5.35
N HIS A 341 -1.50 -10.98 -6.09
CA HIS A 341 -1.52 -12.15 -6.99
C HIS A 341 -1.03 -13.43 -6.29
N TYR A 342 -1.27 -13.53 -4.99
CA TYR A 342 -0.83 -14.66 -4.20
C TYR A 342 -1.73 -15.88 -4.48
N GLY A 343 -1.16 -17.07 -4.39
CA GLY A 343 -1.91 -18.31 -4.35
C GLY A 343 -2.60 -18.50 -3.00
N LEU A 344 -2.09 -17.87 -1.93
CA LEU A 344 -2.74 -17.84 -0.63
C LEU A 344 -3.93 -16.87 -0.68
N ASP A 345 -5.13 -17.38 -0.42
CA ASP A 345 -6.33 -16.54 -0.35
C ASP A 345 -6.25 -15.69 0.93
N LEU A 346 -6.14 -14.38 0.79
CA LEU A 346 -6.13 -13.48 1.96
C LEU A 346 -7.47 -13.57 2.71
N LEU A 347 -7.41 -13.48 4.04
CA LEU A 347 -8.58 -13.62 4.92
C LEU A 347 -8.68 -12.37 5.78
N PHE A 348 -9.86 -11.83 6.00
CA PHE A 348 -10.12 -10.88 7.08
C PHE A 348 -10.71 -11.60 8.29
N ASP A 349 -9.88 -11.81 9.31
CA ASP A 349 -10.31 -12.43 10.56
C ASP A 349 -9.57 -11.80 11.75
N PRO A 350 -10.19 -10.85 12.46
CA PRO A 350 -9.60 -10.22 13.65
C PRO A 350 -9.26 -11.20 14.78
N GLU A 351 -9.96 -12.33 14.90
CA GLU A 351 -9.79 -13.28 16.00
C GLU A 351 -8.38 -13.91 15.98
N LEU A 352 -7.77 -13.99 14.80
CA LEU A 352 -6.39 -14.44 14.59
C LEU A 352 -5.34 -13.65 15.37
N LEU A 353 -5.68 -12.46 15.88
CA LEU A 353 -4.78 -11.61 16.66
C LEU A 353 -5.10 -11.56 18.16
N PHE A 354 -6.23 -12.11 18.63
CA PHE A 354 -6.69 -11.92 20.01
C PHE A 354 -5.74 -12.50 21.07
N ASN A 355 -5.03 -13.57 20.73
CA ASN A 355 -4.06 -14.22 21.60
C ASN A 355 -2.62 -13.75 21.36
N HIS A 356 -2.46 -12.57 20.74
CA HIS A 356 -1.15 -12.01 20.41
C HIS A 356 -1.02 -10.57 20.88
N GLN A 357 0.22 -10.16 21.15
CA GLN A 357 0.54 -8.76 21.41
C GLN A 357 0.37 -7.96 20.12
N TYR A 358 -0.74 -7.24 20.02
CA TYR A 358 -1.06 -6.38 18.90
C TYR A 358 -1.68 -5.08 19.41
N GLN A 359 -1.22 -3.95 18.88
CA GLN A 359 -1.68 -2.62 19.28
C GLN A 359 -2.78 -2.15 18.31
N TYR A 360 -4.01 -1.97 18.81
CA TYR A 360 -5.16 -1.47 18.03
C TYR A 360 -5.16 0.06 17.94
N GLN A 361 -4.06 0.60 17.40
CA GLN A 361 -3.89 2.02 17.09
C GLN A 361 -3.04 2.19 15.83
N ASN A 362 -3.32 3.24 15.06
CA ASN A 362 -2.57 3.57 13.84
C ASN A 362 -2.25 5.06 13.77
N ARG A 363 -1.12 5.38 13.15
CA ARG A 363 -0.74 6.73 12.74
C ARG A 363 -0.26 6.65 11.30
N ILE A 364 -0.91 7.38 10.40
CA ILE A 364 -0.55 7.33 8.98
C ILE A 364 0.85 7.91 8.81
N ALA A 365 1.71 7.12 8.17
CA ALA A 365 3.06 7.53 7.86
C ALA A 365 3.09 8.42 6.61
N LEU A 366 3.96 9.42 6.63
CA LEU A 366 4.22 10.30 5.49
C LEU A 366 4.72 9.48 4.29
N GLU A 367 5.58 8.51 4.55
CA GLU A 367 6.14 7.65 3.51
C GLU A 367 5.06 6.77 2.87
N PHE A 368 4.03 6.39 3.62
CA PHE A 368 2.88 5.67 3.08
C PHE A 368 2.05 6.56 2.16
N ASN A 369 1.87 7.84 2.51
CA ASN A 369 1.24 8.83 1.64
C ASN A 369 2.00 8.93 0.31
N PHE A 370 3.32 9.14 0.35
CA PHE A 370 4.16 9.23 -0.85
C PHE A 370 4.12 7.96 -1.70
N LEU A 371 4.22 6.80 -1.06
CA LEU A 371 4.21 5.50 -1.72
C LEU A 371 2.91 5.26 -2.51
N TYR A 372 1.77 5.77 -2.04
CA TYR A 372 0.45 5.56 -2.66
C TYR A 372 0.11 6.52 -3.81
N HIS A 373 1.05 7.30 -4.32
CA HIS A 373 0.82 8.21 -5.45
C HIS A 373 0.76 7.47 -6.80
N TRP A 374 -0.15 6.50 -6.94
CA TRP A 374 -0.29 5.58 -8.07
C TRP A 374 -0.99 6.17 -9.30
N HIS A 375 -0.69 7.43 -9.61
CA HIS A 375 -1.26 8.14 -10.74
C HIS A 375 -1.04 7.51 -12.13
N PRO A 376 0.04 6.71 -12.39
CA PRO A 376 0.16 6.01 -13.67
C PRO A 376 -1.00 5.05 -14.00
N LEU A 377 -1.80 4.64 -12.99
CA LEU A 377 -3.01 3.85 -13.21
C LEU A 377 -4.00 4.53 -14.17
N MET A 378 -4.00 5.87 -14.23
CA MET A 378 -4.95 6.63 -15.05
C MET A 378 -4.61 6.55 -16.55
N PRO A 379 -5.54 6.15 -17.42
CA PRO A 379 -5.32 6.07 -18.86
C PRO A 379 -5.34 7.45 -19.52
N ASP A 380 -5.03 7.52 -20.81
CA ASP A 380 -5.09 8.77 -21.57
C ASP A 380 -6.52 9.21 -21.87
N ASN A 381 -7.41 8.23 -22.12
CA ASN A 381 -8.83 8.42 -22.39
C ASN A 381 -9.66 7.41 -21.59
N ILE A 382 -10.91 7.75 -21.31
CA ILE A 382 -11.87 6.90 -20.60
C ILE A 382 -13.02 6.58 -21.55
N HIS A 383 -13.35 5.29 -21.69
CA HIS A 383 -14.36 4.81 -22.63
C HIS A 383 -15.59 4.32 -21.88
N ILE A 384 -16.76 4.87 -22.20
CA ILE A 384 -18.03 4.54 -21.54
C ILE A 384 -19.12 4.43 -22.60
N ASN A 385 -19.64 3.22 -22.81
CA ASN A 385 -20.75 2.92 -23.72
C ASN A 385 -20.63 3.62 -25.11
N GLY A 386 -19.52 3.38 -25.81
CA GLY A 386 -19.23 3.98 -27.12
C GLY A 386 -18.79 5.45 -27.10
N SER A 387 -18.92 6.14 -25.96
CA SER A 387 -18.37 7.50 -25.77
C SER A 387 -16.92 7.43 -25.31
N THR A 388 -16.09 8.36 -25.80
CA THR A 388 -14.70 8.51 -25.38
C THR A 388 -14.51 9.89 -24.75
N TYR A 389 -13.97 9.91 -23.54
CA TYR A 389 -13.68 11.13 -22.79
C TYR A 389 -12.17 11.29 -22.67
N SER A 390 -11.66 12.46 -23.06
CA SER A 390 -10.31 12.83 -22.66
C SER A 390 -10.26 13.05 -21.14
N ASN A 391 -9.07 13.04 -20.54
CA ASN A 391 -8.94 13.41 -19.12
C ASN A 391 -9.55 14.79 -18.82
N ARG A 392 -9.49 15.73 -19.77
CA ARG A 392 -10.08 17.07 -19.60
C ARG A 392 -11.61 17.03 -19.55
N ASP A 393 -12.23 16.19 -20.38
CA ASP A 393 -13.69 16.10 -20.47
C ASP A 393 -14.30 15.19 -19.38
N PHE A 394 -13.45 14.50 -18.62
CA PHE A 394 -13.85 13.63 -17.52
C PHE A 394 -13.62 14.26 -16.14
N LEU A 395 -12.49 14.95 -15.96
CA LEU A 395 -12.16 15.61 -14.70
C LEU A 395 -13.06 16.83 -14.46
N PHE A 396 -13.56 16.97 -13.24
CA PHE A 396 -14.54 17.97 -12.83
C PHE A 396 -15.86 17.90 -13.61
N HIS A 397 -16.26 16.71 -14.07
CA HIS A 397 -17.52 16.51 -14.82
C HIS A 397 -18.36 15.36 -14.23
N PRO A 398 -18.86 15.46 -12.98
CA PRO A 398 -19.67 14.43 -12.32
C PRO A 398 -20.96 14.09 -13.08
N GLU A 399 -21.49 14.99 -13.92
CA GLU A 399 -22.62 14.73 -14.81
C GLU A 399 -22.36 13.58 -15.79
N VAL A 400 -21.10 13.24 -16.09
CA VAL A 400 -20.74 12.08 -16.92
C VAL A 400 -21.21 10.78 -16.26
N LEU A 401 -21.08 10.66 -14.94
CA LEU A 401 -21.57 9.49 -14.21
C LEU A 401 -23.10 9.37 -14.32
N VAL A 402 -23.81 10.48 -14.10
CA VAL A 402 -25.28 10.50 -14.15
C VAL A 402 -25.80 10.26 -15.56
N LYS A 403 -25.13 10.78 -16.59
CA LYS A 403 -25.48 10.59 -18.01
C LYS A 403 -25.52 9.11 -18.41
N HIS A 404 -24.56 8.31 -17.94
CA HIS A 404 -24.47 6.90 -18.30
C HIS A 404 -25.24 5.97 -17.36
N GLY A 405 -25.56 6.45 -16.15
CA GLY A 405 -26.15 5.64 -15.08
C GLY A 405 -25.12 4.73 -14.41
N MET A 406 -25.43 4.29 -13.19
CA MET A 406 -24.46 3.57 -12.36
C MET A 406 -24.03 2.24 -12.98
N ASN A 407 -24.97 1.45 -13.51
CA ASN A 407 -24.69 0.10 -14.04
C ASN A 407 -23.70 0.15 -15.22
N THR A 408 -24.04 0.93 -16.26
CA THR A 408 -23.21 1.11 -17.45
C THR A 408 -21.81 1.64 -17.11
N PHE A 409 -21.73 2.57 -16.16
CA PHE A 409 -20.46 3.16 -15.76
C PHE A 409 -19.58 2.13 -15.05
N VAL A 410 -20.12 1.35 -14.10
CA VAL A 410 -19.38 0.31 -13.38
C VAL A 410 -18.89 -0.79 -14.31
N ASP A 411 -19.72 -1.24 -15.27
CA ASP A 411 -19.30 -2.22 -16.28
C ASP A 411 -18.13 -1.69 -17.13
N ALA A 412 -18.20 -0.44 -17.59
CA ALA A 412 -17.12 0.20 -18.33
C ALA A 412 -15.81 0.27 -17.52
N MET A 413 -15.88 0.69 -16.25
CA MET A 413 -14.71 0.76 -15.37
C MET A 413 -14.12 -0.62 -15.06
N SER A 414 -14.96 -1.65 -15.06
CA SER A 414 -14.54 -3.04 -14.83
C SER A 414 -13.85 -3.68 -16.05
N ARG A 415 -14.06 -3.12 -17.25
CA ARG A 415 -13.49 -3.63 -18.51
C ARG A 415 -12.25 -2.88 -18.97
N GLN A 416 -12.14 -1.60 -18.65
CA GLN A 416 -11.01 -0.79 -19.10
C GLN A 416 -9.77 -1.03 -18.24
N VAL A 417 -8.65 -1.39 -18.87
CA VAL A 417 -7.37 -1.64 -18.21
C VAL A 417 -6.77 -0.33 -17.65
N ALA A 418 -6.21 -0.40 -16.45
CA ALA A 418 -5.42 0.66 -15.83
C ALA A 418 -3.96 0.61 -16.30
N GLY A 419 -3.23 1.70 -16.12
CA GLY A 419 -1.81 1.76 -16.45
C GLY A 419 -0.93 1.11 -15.38
N GLN A 420 0.23 0.59 -15.77
CA GLN A 420 1.24 0.09 -14.83
C GLN A 420 1.85 1.24 -14.01
N VAL A 421 2.03 1.05 -12.70
CA VAL A 421 2.77 2.00 -11.86
C VAL A 421 4.27 1.80 -12.06
N THR A 422 4.85 2.57 -12.97
CA THR A 422 6.25 2.51 -13.38
C THR A 422 6.69 3.83 -14.03
N HIS A 423 7.99 3.99 -14.21
CA HIS A 423 8.61 5.09 -14.96
C HIS A 423 8.15 5.09 -16.44
N HIS A 424 8.15 6.28 -17.04
CA HIS A 424 7.61 6.62 -18.36
C HIS A 424 6.12 6.27 -18.54
N ASN A 425 5.29 6.42 -17.51
CA ASN A 425 3.85 6.11 -17.58
C ASN A 425 2.90 7.08 -16.85
N HIS A 426 3.36 8.23 -16.34
CA HIS A 426 2.48 9.30 -15.87
C HIS A 426 1.85 10.04 -17.06
N GLY A 427 0.52 10.04 -17.15
CA GLY A 427 -0.20 10.85 -18.12
C GLY A 427 -0.06 12.36 -17.82
N MET A 428 -0.23 13.19 -18.85
CA MET A 428 -0.04 14.65 -18.76
C MET A 428 -0.85 15.31 -17.64
N ALA A 429 -2.08 14.84 -17.40
CA ALA A 429 -2.95 15.36 -16.34
C ALA A 429 -2.40 15.11 -14.91
N THR A 430 -1.49 14.16 -14.74
CA THR A 430 -0.98 13.74 -13.41
C THR A 430 0.50 14.02 -13.18
N LEU A 431 1.23 14.42 -14.23
CA LEU A 431 2.67 14.65 -14.14
C LEU A 431 3.02 15.71 -13.08
N HIS A 432 2.27 16.81 -13.05
CA HIS A 432 2.49 17.87 -12.07
C HIS A 432 2.38 17.38 -10.62
N VAL A 433 1.52 16.39 -10.34
CA VAL A 433 1.39 15.78 -9.00
C VAL A 433 2.65 15.00 -8.63
N ALA A 434 3.26 14.28 -9.59
CA ALA A 434 4.53 13.59 -9.37
C ALA A 434 5.66 14.58 -9.04
N LEU A 435 5.75 15.68 -9.78
CA LEU A 435 6.77 16.72 -9.54
C LEU A 435 6.58 17.38 -8.17
N MET A 436 5.34 17.69 -7.80
CA MET A 436 5.00 18.20 -6.46
C MET A 436 5.35 17.21 -5.35
N THR A 437 5.16 15.90 -5.59
CA THR A 437 5.52 14.85 -4.63
C THR A 437 7.03 14.84 -4.38
N ILE A 438 7.85 14.96 -5.43
CA ILE A 438 9.31 15.07 -5.31
C ILE A 438 9.69 16.33 -4.51
N GLN A 439 9.09 17.47 -4.87
CA GLN A 439 9.32 18.74 -4.19
C GLN A 439 9.01 18.66 -2.68
N HIS A 440 7.84 18.13 -2.31
CA HIS A 440 7.49 17.91 -0.90
C HIS A 440 8.46 16.93 -0.21
N GLY A 441 8.96 15.91 -0.91
CA GLY A 441 9.95 14.99 -0.36
C GLY A 441 11.26 15.68 0.05
N ARG A 442 11.69 16.66 -0.75
CA ARG A 442 12.87 17.50 -0.44
C ARG A 442 12.62 18.43 0.74
N GLU A 443 11.47 19.11 0.76
CA GLU A 443 11.05 19.98 1.86
C GLU A 443 11.01 19.23 3.21
N LEU A 444 10.52 17.99 3.17
CA LEU A 444 10.40 17.12 4.34
C LEU A 444 11.68 16.33 4.65
N ARG A 445 12.75 16.53 3.86
CA ARG A 445 14.05 15.89 4.03
C ARG A 445 13.92 14.38 4.18
N LEU A 446 13.17 13.74 3.28
CA LEU A 446 13.12 12.27 3.23
C LEU A 446 14.52 11.73 3.00
N GLN A 447 14.87 10.61 3.65
CA GLN A 447 16.14 9.93 3.37
C GLN A 447 16.11 9.29 1.98
N SER A 448 17.28 8.83 1.52
CA SER A 448 17.36 8.19 0.21
C SER A 448 16.57 6.89 0.14
N PHE A 449 16.24 6.48 -1.08
CA PHE A 449 15.49 5.27 -1.35
C PHE A 449 16.15 4.02 -0.75
N ASN A 450 17.49 3.94 -0.78
CA ASN A 450 18.24 2.83 -0.19
C ASN A 450 18.16 2.77 1.34
N GLU A 451 18.03 3.91 2.03
CA GLU A 451 17.78 3.92 3.48
C GLU A 451 16.42 3.31 3.83
N TYR A 452 15.40 3.64 3.04
CA TYR A 452 14.09 3.00 3.19
C TYR A 452 14.11 1.51 2.87
N ARG A 453 14.85 1.08 1.83
CA ARG A 453 15.05 -0.35 1.57
C ARG A 453 15.66 -1.06 2.79
N LYS A 454 16.73 -0.52 3.37
CA LYS A 454 17.34 -1.05 4.60
C LYS A 454 16.35 -1.07 5.78
N ARG A 455 15.54 -0.02 5.97
CA ARG A 455 14.51 0.07 7.03
C ARG A 455 13.48 -1.05 6.97
N PHE A 456 13.22 -1.59 5.79
CA PHE A 456 12.29 -2.69 5.54
C PHE A 456 12.99 -4.03 5.23
N ASN A 457 14.27 -4.17 5.61
CA ASN A 457 15.08 -5.37 5.42
C ASN A 457 15.25 -5.81 3.96
N LEU A 458 15.27 -4.84 3.05
CA LEU A 458 15.66 -5.04 1.66
C LEU A 458 17.13 -4.69 1.45
N PRO A 459 17.85 -5.42 0.58
CA PRO A 459 19.20 -5.03 0.20
C PRO A 459 19.17 -3.70 -0.56
N PRO A 460 20.07 -2.74 -0.26
CA PRO A 460 20.19 -1.53 -1.04
C PRO A 460 20.62 -1.86 -2.48
N PHE A 461 20.14 -1.08 -3.45
CA PHE A 461 20.58 -1.19 -4.83
C PHE A 461 22.02 -0.71 -4.96
N LYS A 462 22.82 -1.43 -5.75
CA LYS A 462 24.25 -1.11 -5.95
C LYS A 462 24.52 -0.31 -7.22
N SER A 463 23.54 -0.21 -8.11
CA SER A 463 23.63 0.57 -9.34
C SER A 463 22.25 0.98 -9.84
N PHE A 464 22.21 2.01 -10.68
CA PHE A 464 20.99 2.46 -11.35
C PHE A 464 20.39 1.36 -12.26
N ARG A 465 21.24 0.55 -12.91
CA ARG A 465 20.79 -0.62 -13.70
C ARG A 465 20.10 -1.68 -12.85
N GLU A 466 20.56 -1.90 -11.62
CA GLU A 466 19.90 -2.85 -10.72
C GLU A 466 18.49 -2.37 -10.34
N LEU A 467 18.35 -1.06 -10.11
CA LEU A 467 17.10 -0.35 -9.81
C LEU A 467 16.11 -0.40 -10.98
N THR A 468 16.48 0.12 -12.15
CA THR A 468 15.54 0.37 -13.25
C THR A 468 15.27 -0.85 -14.11
N GLY A 469 16.26 -1.75 -14.22
CA GLY A 469 16.20 -2.92 -15.10
C GLY A 469 16.49 -2.61 -16.58
N ASP A 470 16.62 -1.34 -16.97
CA ASP A 470 16.91 -0.89 -18.33
C ASP A 470 18.09 0.09 -18.39
N ILE A 471 18.74 0.18 -19.55
CA ILE A 471 19.95 0.99 -19.75
C ILE A 471 19.63 2.48 -19.85
N GLU A 472 18.61 2.86 -20.64
CA GLU A 472 18.32 4.26 -20.95
C GLU A 472 17.98 5.06 -19.68
N THR A 473 17.07 4.53 -18.86
CA THR A 473 16.65 5.19 -17.62
C THR A 473 17.75 5.15 -16.57
N ALA A 474 18.53 4.07 -16.50
CA ALA A 474 19.67 3.96 -15.58
C ALA A 474 20.74 5.02 -15.88
N ASP A 475 21.20 5.10 -17.14
CA ASP A 475 22.25 6.02 -17.55
C ASP A 475 21.78 7.49 -17.36
N TYR A 476 20.49 7.77 -17.62
CA TYR A 476 19.92 9.10 -17.38
C TYR A 476 19.89 9.47 -15.90
N LEU A 477 19.43 8.56 -15.03
CA LEU A 477 19.41 8.81 -13.58
C LEU A 477 20.81 8.89 -12.99
N GLU A 478 21.75 8.07 -13.46
CA GLU A 478 23.15 8.11 -13.04
C GLU A 478 23.79 9.45 -13.40
N ALA A 479 23.54 9.96 -14.61
CA ALA A 479 24.02 11.28 -15.02
C ALA A 479 23.46 12.44 -14.17
N LEU A 480 22.25 12.27 -13.61
CA LEU A 480 21.62 13.28 -12.73
C LEU A 480 22.12 13.18 -11.29
N TYR A 481 22.08 11.98 -10.69
CA TYR A 481 22.34 11.78 -9.27
C TYR A 481 23.80 11.48 -8.95
N GLY A 482 24.57 10.90 -9.88
CA GLY A 482 25.96 10.49 -9.68
C GLY A 482 26.19 9.32 -8.70
N ASP A 483 25.25 9.08 -7.79
CA ASP A 483 25.35 8.06 -6.74
C ASP A 483 23.98 7.40 -6.48
N ILE A 484 23.93 6.07 -6.48
CA ILE A 484 22.71 5.29 -6.23
C ILE A 484 22.15 5.52 -4.83
N ASP A 485 23.02 5.81 -3.85
CA ASP A 485 22.62 6.10 -2.47
C ASP A 485 22.03 7.51 -2.29
N ALA A 486 22.00 8.32 -3.35
CA ALA A 486 21.37 9.64 -3.37
C ALA A 486 19.99 9.69 -4.04
N VAL A 487 19.49 8.58 -4.56
CA VAL A 487 18.18 8.53 -5.23
C VAL A 487 17.05 8.86 -4.25
N GLU A 488 16.22 9.84 -4.61
CA GLU A 488 15.07 10.27 -3.82
C GLU A 488 14.01 9.16 -3.66
N PHE A 489 13.32 9.13 -2.52
CA PHE A 489 12.36 8.08 -2.18
C PHE A 489 11.31 7.82 -3.28
N TYR A 490 10.54 8.83 -3.68
CA TYR A 490 9.48 8.66 -4.68
C TYR A 490 10.02 8.35 -6.08
N VAL A 491 11.21 8.86 -6.41
CA VAL A 491 11.90 8.56 -7.67
C VAL A 491 12.27 7.08 -7.71
N GLY A 492 12.88 6.56 -6.64
CA GLY A 492 13.19 5.13 -6.53
C GLY A 492 11.95 4.24 -6.60
N ILE A 493 10.85 4.62 -5.94
CA ILE A 493 9.58 3.87 -5.96
C ILE A 493 9.02 3.71 -7.38
N ILE A 494 9.04 4.77 -8.19
CA ILE A 494 8.50 4.73 -9.56
C ILE A 494 9.50 4.16 -10.57
N ALA A 495 10.79 4.39 -10.36
CA ALA A 495 11.86 3.88 -11.24
C ALA A 495 12.14 2.38 -11.03
N GLU A 496 11.85 1.82 -9.86
CA GLU A 496 12.15 0.42 -9.55
C GLU A 496 11.46 -0.53 -10.55
N LYS A 497 12.25 -1.46 -11.10
CA LYS A 497 11.74 -2.52 -11.96
C LYS A 497 10.70 -3.37 -11.25
N ARG A 498 9.66 -3.72 -12.00
CA ARG A 498 8.56 -4.57 -11.53
C ARG A 498 9.04 -5.98 -11.20
N GLN A 499 8.43 -6.62 -10.20
CA GLN A 499 8.57 -8.06 -9.97
C GLN A 499 7.63 -8.87 -10.88
N TYR A 500 8.06 -10.06 -11.31
CA TYR A 500 7.18 -10.97 -12.06
C TYR A 500 5.92 -11.33 -11.24
N LYS A 501 4.75 -11.40 -11.88
CA LYS A 501 3.43 -11.56 -11.22
C LYS A 501 3.18 -10.58 -10.07
N SER A 502 3.54 -9.32 -10.30
CA SER A 502 3.23 -8.20 -9.42
C SER A 502 2.95 -6.97 -10.29
N PRO A 503 2.05 -6.06 -9.88
CA PRO A 503 1.87 -4.75 -10.52
C PRO A 503 3.02 -3.77 -10.20
N PHE A 504 3.83 -4.05 -9.17
CA PHE A 504 4.84 -3.13 -8.63
C PHE A 504 6.25 -3.75 -8.52
N GLY A 505 7.23 -2.88 -8.24
CA GLY A 505 8.55 -3.27 -7.73
C GLY A 505 8.50 -3.84 -6.31
N GLN A 506 9.59 -4.48 -5.88
CA GLN A 506 9.69 -5.17 -4.60
C GLN A 506 9.52 -4.21 -3.41
N THR A 507 10.07 -3.00 -3.49
CA THR A 507 10.03 -2.02 -2.41
C THR A 507 8.60 -1.58 -2.11
N MET A 508 7.80 -1.37 -3.15
CA MET A 508 6.39 -0.98 -3.01
C MET A 508 5.60 -2.00 -2.17
N ILE A 509 5.80 -3.30 -2.41
CA ILE A 509 5.11 -4.37 -1.68
C ILE A 509 5.62 -4.43 -0.24
N GLU A 510 6.94 -4.49 -0.06
CA GLU A 510 7.56 -4.75 1.24
C GLU A 510 7.45 -3.56 2.20
N MET A 511 7.28 -2.34 1.67
CA MET A 511 6.95 -1.14 2.46
C MET A 511 5.44 -0.91 2.59
N GLY A 512 4.68 -1.06 1.51
CA GLY A 512 3.24 -0.79 1.48
C GLY A 512 2.42 -1.79 2.29
N ALA A 513 2.76 -3.07 2.24
CA ALA A 513 2.03 -4.12 2.96
C ALA A 513 2.05 -3.92 4.50
N PRO A 514 3.18 -3.61 5.16
CA PRO A 514 3.20 -3.21 6.56
C PRO A 514 2.23 -2.08 6.92
N PHE A 515 2.25 -0.97 6.18
CA PHE A 515 1.38 0.17 6.44
C PHE A 515 -0.09 -0.18 6.23
N SER A 516 -0.41 -0.91 5.16
CA SER A 516 -1.76 -1.37 4.85
C SER A 516 -2.32 -2.30 5.93
N VAL A 517 -1.60 -3.39 6.26
CA VAL A 517 -2.00 -4.36 7.29
C VAL A 517 -2.17 -3.67 8.64
N LYS A 518 -1.22 -2.81 9.03
CA LYS A 518 -1.30 -2.08 10.29
C LYS A 518 -2.51 -1.15 10.30
N GLY A 519 -2.75 -0.39 9.23
CA GLY A 519 -3.88 0.54 9.12
C GLY A 519 -5.24 -0.15 9.17
N LEU A 520 -5.36 -1.34 8.58
CA LEU A 520 -6.60 -2.12 8.55
C LEU A 520 -6.88 -2.82 9.89
N LEU A 521 -5.93 -3.61 10.40
CA LEU A 521 -6.17 -4.46 11.58
C LEU A 521 -6.02 -3.72 12.90
N SER A 522 -5.41 -2.54 12.90
CA SER A 522 -5.37 -1.70 14.11
C SER A 522 -6.63 -0.88 14.31
N ASN A 523 -7.62 -1.00 13.42
CA ASN A 523 -8.93 -0.38 13.62
C ASN A 523 -9.57 -0.92 14.92
N PRO A 524 -10.18 -0.06 15.75
CA PRO A 524 -10.84 -0.51 16.98
C PRO A 524 -11.87 -1.61 16.77
N ILE A 525 -12.57 -1.65 15.63
CA ILE A 525 -13.55 -2.71 15.37
C ILE A 525 -12.93 -4.11 15.34
N CYS A 526 -11.63 -4.21 15.03
CA CYS A 526 -10.88 -5.46 15.02
C CYS A 526 -10.38 -5.88 16.42
N SER A 527 -10.63 -5.08 17.46
CA SER A 527 -10.23 -5.41 18.83
C SER A 527 -11.19 -6.41 19.48
N PRO A 528 -10.72 -7.23 20.45
CA PRO A 528 -11.59 -8.17 21.16
C PRO A 528 -12.78 -7.51 21.87
N GLY A 529 -12.67 -6.22 22.21
CA GLY A 529 -13.74 -5.46 22.84
C GLY A 529 -14.90 -5.16 21.89
N TRP A 530 -14.60 -4.89 20.62
CA TRP A 530 -15.55 -4.41 19.62
C TRP A 530 -16.01 -5.49 18.66
N TRP A 531 -15.18 -6.49 18.35
CA TRP A 531 -15.49 -7.54 17.36
C TRP A 531 -16.49 -8.57 17.91
N LYS A 532 -17.75 -8.15 18.04
CA LYS A 532 -18.85 -8.94 18.62
C LYS A 532 -20.16 -8.63 17.89
N PRO A 533 -21.09 -9.59 17.80
CA PRO A 533 -22.39 -9.37 17.15
C PRO A 533 -23.12 -8.12 17.67
N SER A 534 -23.12 -7.90 19.00
CA SER A 534 -23.78 -6.75 19.63
C SER A 534 -23.31 -5.38 19.14
N THR A 535 -22.03 -5.25 18.73
CA THR A 535 -21.47 -4.00 18.20
C THR A 535 -22.07 -3.64 16.84
N PHE A 536 -22.54 -4.65 16.10
CA PHE A 536 -23.04 -4.52 14.73
C PHE A 536 -24.56 -4.76 14.66
N GLY A 537 -25.26 -4.65 15.79
CA GLY A 537 -26.70 -4.86 15.84
C GLY A 537 -27.14 -6.31 15.68
N GLY A 538 -26.36 -7.25 16.21
CA GLY A 538 -26.69 -8.67 16.23
C GLY A 538 -25.98 -9.47 15.14
N GLU A 539 -26.41 -10.73 14.99
CA GLU A 539 -25.81 -11.65 14.01
C GLU A 539 -26.04 -11.18 12.58
N THR A 540 -27.15 -10.50 12.28
CA THR A 540 -27.42 -10.00 10.92
C THR A 540 -26.35 -9.01 10.46
N GLY A 541 -26.13 -7.94 11.22
CA GLY A 541 -25.11 -6.94 10.86
C GLY A 541 -23.69 -7.48 10.93
N PHE A 542 -23.42 -8.42 11.83
CA PHE A 542 -22.11 -9.06 11.89
C PHE A 542 -21.85 -9.99 10.70
N ASN A 543 -22.87 -10.74 10.26
CA ASN A 543 -22.77 -11.60 9.09
C ASN A 543 -22.69 -10.79 7.79
N LEU A 544 -23.36 -9.63 7.69
CA LEU A 544 -23.15 -8.69 6.58
C LEU A 544 -21.67 -8.40 6.39
N ILE A 545 -20.96 -8.04 7.47
CA ILE A 545 -19.50 -7.83 7.41
C ILE A 545 -18.79 -9.10 6.98
N LYS A 546 -19.04 -10.25 7.62
CA LYS A 546 -18.28 -11.49 7.39
C LYS A 546 -18.40 -12.05 5.98
N THR A 547 -19.54 -11.83 5.31
CA THR A 547 -19.82 -12.39 3.99
C THR A 547 -19.71 -11.39 2.85
N ARG A 548 -19.59 -10.08 3.13
CA ARG A 548 -19.61 -9.06 2.08
C ARG A 548 -18.53 -9.27 1.04
N THR A 549 -18.92 -9.24 -0.23
CA THR A 549 -18.02 -9.09 -1.37
C THR A 549 -18.29 -7.76 -2.08
N MET A 550 -17.32 -7.29 -2.87
CA MET A 550 -17.49 -6.15 -3.75
C MET A 550 -18.63 -6.41 -4.73
N LYS A 551 -18.76 -7.63 -5.26
CA LYS A 551 -19.87 -7.97 -6.15
C LYS A 551 -21.22 -7.73 -5.46
N ASP A 552 -21.40 -8.23 -4.24
CA ASP A 552 -22.65 -8.02 -3.49
C ASP A 552 -22.88 -6.52 -3.21
N LEU A 553 -21.83 -5.78 -2.85
CA LEU A 553 -21.89 -4.32 -2.66
C LEU A 553 -22.49 -3.59 -3.87
N PHE A 554 -22.07 -3.94 -5.08
CA PHE A 554 -22.60 -3.29 -6.29
C PHE A 554 -23.96 -3.87 -6.69
N CYS A 555 -24.13 -5.20 -6.71
CA CYS A 555 -25.38 -5.83 -7.14
C CYS A 555 -26.58 -5.42 -6.28
N ASP A 556 -26.38 -5.24 -4.97
CA ASP A 556 -27.47 -4.84 -4.06
C ASP A 556 -27.84 -3.36 -4.17
N ASN A 557 -27.00 -2.54 -4.83
CA ASN A 557 -27.12 -1.07 -4.85
C ASN A 557 -27.18 -0.48 -6.27
N ILE A 558 -27.39 -1.30 -7.29
CA ILE A 558 -27.56 -0.90 -8.68
C ILE A 558 -28.87 -1.44 -9.22
N SER A 559 -29.59 -0.60 -9.97
CA SER A 559 -30.80 -1.02 -10.68
C SER A 559 -30.47 -1.86 -11.92
N GLY A 560 -31.25 -2.91 -12.15
CA GLY A 560 -31.13 -3.79 -13.32
C GLY A 560 -30.27 -5.04 -13.06
N ASP A 561 -29.88 -5.72 -14.13
CA ASP A 561 -29.05 -6.93 -14.02
C ASP A 561 -27.67 -6.58 -13.46
N CYS A 562 -27.18 -7.40 -12.55
CA CYS A 562 -25.85 -7.19 -11.99
C CYS A 562 -24.78 -7.46 -13.05
N GLY A 563 -24.17 -6.38 -13.53
CA GLY A 563 -23.11 -6.40 -14.53
C GLY A 563 -21.78 -6.92 -14.01
N LEU A 564 -20.72 -6.66 -14.76
CA LEU A 564 -19.38 -7.07 -14.39
C LEU A 564 -18.83 -6.19 -13.25
N VAL A 565 -18.46 -6.84 -12.14
CA VAL A 565 -17.85 -6.18 -10.98
C VAL A 565 -16.68 -7.01 -10.48
N ARG A 566 -15.46 -6.57 -10.77
CA ARG A 566 -14.20 -7.18 -10.32
C ARG A 566 -13.04 -6.22 -10.58
N PHE A 567 -11.88 -6.45 -9.97
CA PHE A 567 -10.68 -5.59 -10.16
C PHE A 567 -9.78 -5.98 -11.34
N ARG A 568 -10.05 -7.12 -11.97
CA ARG A 568 -9.32 -7.63 -13.13
C ARG A 568 -10.19 -7.67 -14.37
N ILE A 569 -9.65 -7.26 -15.52
CA ILE A 569 -10.44 -7.19 -16.76
C ILE A 569 -10.88 -8.57 -17.29
N PRO A 570 -12.03 -8.65 -18.00
CA PRO A 570 -12.38 -9.59 -19.06
C PRO A 570 -11.56 -10.85 -19.28
N ASP A 571 -10.68 -10.57 -20.22
CA ASP A 571 -10.06 -11.47 -21.15
C ASP A 571 -8.56 -11.58 -20.79
N TRP A 572 -8.21 -11.26 -19.54
CA TRP A 572 -6.83 -11.34 -19.06
C TRP A 572 -6.51 -12.77 -18.65
N THR A 573 -5.73 -13.46 -19.49
CA THR A 573 -5.32 -14.85 -19.29
C THR A 573 -3.90 -14.93 -18.76
N GLU A 574 -3.54 -16.04 -18.10
CA GLU A 574 -2.14 -16.28 -17.69
C GLU A 574 -1.18 -16.28 -18.90
N GLU A 575 -1.64 -16.75 -20.06
CA GLU A 575 -0.87 -16.70 -21.31
C GLU A 575 -0.51 -15.26 -21.71
N LYS A 576 -1.41 -14.29 -21.51
CA LYS A 576 -1.10 -12.88 -21.75
C LYS A 576 -0.07 -12.35 -20.77
N GLU A 577 -0.14 -12.74 -19.49
CA GLU A 577 0.86 -12.36 -18.48
C GLU A 577 2.25 -12.91 -18.82
N ASP A 578 2.32 -14.17 -19.25
CA ASP A 578 3.57 -14.83 -19.61
C ASP A 578 4.14 -14.27 -20.92
N ALA A 579 3.30 -14.00 -21.92
CA ALA A 579 3.72 -13.34 -23.16
C ALA A 579 4.29 -11.93 -22.91
N MET A 580 3.68 -11.16 -22.00
CA MET A 580 4.23 -9.86 -21.59
C MET A 580 5.59 -10.00 -20.93
N ARG A 581 5.78 -11.01 -20.07
CA ARG A 581 7.09 -11.28 -19.44
C ARG A 581 8.16 -11.66 -20.46
N GLU A 582 7.85 -12.54 -21.41
CA GLU A 582 8.77 -12.93 -22.48
C GLU A 582 9.19 -11.70 -23.30
N ALA A 583 8.25 -10.80 -23.60
CA ALA A 583 8.55 -9.54 -24.28
C ALA A 583 9.45 -8.62 -23.44
N GLU A 584 9.21 -8.50 -22.12
CA GLU A 584 10.06 -7.73 -21.20
C GLU A 584 11.49 -8.29 -21.10
N LEU A 585 11.63 -9.62 -21.02
CA LEU A 585 12.93 -10.31 -21.00
C LEU A 585 13.68 -10.14 -22.32
N ALA A 586 12.99 -10.30 -23.46
CA ALA A 586 13.55 -10.11 -24.79
C ALA A 586 14.00 -8.65 -25.02
N ALA A 587 13.28 -7.68 -24.45
CA ALA A 587 13.64 -6.26 -24.50
C ALA A 587 14.78 -5.88 -23.53
N GLY A 588 15.30 -6.83 -22.74
CA GLY A 588 16.35 -6.57 -21.75
C GLY A 588 15.89 -5.69 -20.58
N LEU A 589 14.58 -5.53 -20.38
CA LEU A 589 13.96 -4.72 -19.31
C LEU A 589 13.89 -5.48 -17.97
N GLN A 590 14.16 -6.78 -17.98
CA GLN A 590 14.25 -7.63 -16.80
C GLN A 590 15.45 -8.58 -16.89
N THR A 591 16.11 -8.79 -15.76
CA THR A 591 17.15 -9.82 -15.61
C THR A 591 16.50 -11.17 -15.27
N SER A 592 16.99 -12.27 -15.84
CA SER A 592 16.52 -13.61 -15.49
C SER A 592 16.80 -13.90 -14.00
N VAL A 593 15.73 -14.16 -13.23
CA VAL A 593 15.87 -14.59 -11.84
C VAL A 593 16.39 -16.03 -11.86
N LYS A 594 17.49 -16.32 -11.15
CA LYS A 594 17.88 -17.71 -10.85
C LYS A 594 16.76 -18.35 -10.03
N VAL A 595 15.92 -19.13 -10.70
CA VAL A 595 14.80 -19.83 -10.10
C VAL A 595 15.33 -20.85 -9.10
N ALA A 596 14.85 -20.80 -7.85
CA ALA A 596 15.10 -21.85 -6.88
C ALA A 596 14.60 -23.18 -7.45
N SER A 597 15.40 -24.25 -7.39
CA SER A 597 15.01 -25.53 -7.98
C SER A 597 13.69 -26.03 -7.35
N ARG A 598 12.95 -26.90 -8.04
CA ARG A 598 11.75 -27.56 -7.47
C ARG A 598 12.06 -28.25 -6.12
N SER A 599 13.30 -28.70 -5.93
CA SER A 599 13.84 -29.22 -4.67
C SER A 599 13.95 -28.15 -3.58
N ASP A 600 14.44 -26.95 -3.94
CA ASP A 600 14.60 -25.83 -3.01
C ASP A 600 13.25 -25.22 -2.62
N ALA A 601 12.29 -25.20 -3.55
CA ALA A 601 10.91 -24.81 -3.25
C ALA A 601 10.26 -25.79 -2.26
N VAL A 602 10.39 -27.11 -2.48
CA VAL A 602 9.86 -28.12 -1.55
C VAL A 602 10.56 -28.05 -0.20
N LYS A 603 11.89 -27.87 -0.14
CA LYS A 603 12.63 -27.68 1.11
C LYS A 603 12.23 -26.40 1.84
N THR A 604 12.10 -25.28 1.14
CA THR A 604 11.72 -23.99 1.75
C THR A 604 10.28 -24.01 2.23
N ILE A 605 9.37 -24.63 1.48
CA ILE A 605 7.99 -24.86 1.89
C ILE A 605 7.95 -25.79 3.11
N LEU A 606 8.70 -26.89 3.12
CA LEU A 606 8.81 -27.77 4.29
C LEU A 606 9.44 -27.07 5.50
N ILE A 607 10.38 -26.14 5.29
CA ILE A 607 10.98 -25.31 6.34
C ILE A 607 9.96 -24.31 6.87
N LEU A 608 9.22 -23.60 6.00
CA LEU A 608 8.11 -22.75 6.41
C LEU A 608 7.03 -23.57 7.16
N PHE A 609 6.79 -24.82 6.73
CA PHE A 609 5.87 -25.77 7.36
C PHE A 609 6.40 -26.31 8.71
N CYS A 610 7.72 -26.49 8.85
CA CYS A 610 8.35 -26.93 10.10
C CYS A 610 8.50 -25.79 11.10
N LEU A 611 8.74 -24.57 10.64
CA LEU A 611 8.72 -23.34 11.44
C LEU A 611 7.29 -22.93 11.80
N SER A 612 6.28 -23.48 11.11
CA SER A 612 4.86 -23.24 11.38
C SER A 612 4.23 -24.22 12.37
N LEU A 613 4.96 -25.21 12.88
CA LEU A 613 4.48 -26.09 13.95
C LEU A 613 4.78 -25.45 15.33
N PRO A 614 3.79 -25.30 16.23
CA PRO A 614 4.05 -24.81 17.58
C PRO A 614 4.82 -25.89 18.36
N SER A 615 5.75 -25.41 19.21
CA SER A 615 6.58 -26.07 20.25
C SER A 615 6.53 -27.60 20.41
N ALA A 616 7.66 -28.17 20.86
CA ALA A 616 8.01 -29.58 21.06
C ALA A 616 6.92 -30.61 21.45
N SER A 617 5.79 -30.22 22.04
CA SER A 617 4.64 -31.08 22.37
C SER A 617 3.97 -31.72 21.14
N SER A 618 3.97 -31.04 19.99
CA SER A 618 3.34 -31.50 18.73
C SER A 618 4.20 -32.54 17.97
N VAL A 619 5.50 -32.60 18.27
CA VAL A 619 6.46 -33.50 17.61
C VAL A 619 6.27 -34.95 18.06
N SER A 620 5.72 -35.17 19.25
CA SER A 620 5.44 -36.48 19.83
C SER A 620 4.36 -37.27 19.06
N LEU A 621 3.34 -36.58 18.54
CA LEU A 621 2.24 -37.20 17.77
C LEU A 621 2.65 -37.51 16.33
N PHE A 622 3.57 -36.74 15.74
CA PHE A 622 4.07 -36.98 14.39
C PHE A 622 5.22 -37.99 14.30
N ARG A 623 5.93 -38.27 15.41
CA ARG A 623 6.92 -39.37 15.47
C ARG A 623 6.29 -40.77 15.32
N LEU A 624 4.98 -40.90 15.51
CA LEU A 624 4.25 -42.16 15.37
C LEU A 624 3.66 -42.43 13.97
N SER A 625 3.68 -41.46 13.03
CA SER A 625 3.15 -41.68 11.67
C SER A 625 4.21 -41.73 10.56
N LEU A 626 5.44 -41.28 10.83
CA LEU A 626 6.53 -41.21 9.84
C LEU A 626 7.43 -42.47 9.76
N THR A 627 7.11 -43.53 10.49
CA THR A 627 7.82 -44.82 10.40
C THR A 627 7.26 -45.76 9.33
N SER A 628 6.16 -45.42 8.65
CA SER A 628 5.68 -46.23 7.54
C SER A 628 6.26 -45.75 6.20
N ALA A 629 6.98 -46.64 5.51
CA ALA A 629 7.62 -46.44 4.21
C ALA A 629 6.65 -46.15 3.03
N SER A 630 5.44 -45.70 3.31
CA SER A 630 4.34 -45.50 2.35
C SER A 630 4.28 -44.06 1.80
N PHE A 631 4.74 -43.05 2.56
CA PHE A 631 4.61 -41.63 2.15
C PHE A 631 5.57 -41.24 1.01
N VAL A 632 6.76 -41.85 0.96
CA VAL A 632 7.74 -41.66 -0.14
C VAL A 632 7.31 -42.43 -1.40
N ARG A 633 6.49 -43.48 -1.25
CA ARG A 633 6.03 -44.32 -2.38
C ARG A 633 4.92 -43.65 -3.18
N PHE A 634 4.08 -42.81 -2.54
CA PHE A 634 3.01 -42.08 -3.22
C PHE A 634 3.56 -41.05 -4.23
N PHE A 635 4.70 -40.42 -3.94
CA PHE A 635 5.35 -39.48 -4.87
C PHE A 635 6.11 -40.13 -6.03
N ARG A 636 6.33 -41.46 -6.01
CA ARG A 636 7.01 -42.18 -7.11
C ARG A 636 6.06 -42.74 -8.17
N LEU A 637 4.74 -42.79 -7.91
CA LEU A 637 3.77 -43.48 -8.76
C LEU A 637 2.95 -42.57 -9.70
N SER A 638 3.25 -41.27 -9.79
CA SER A 638 2.50 -40.32 -10.64
C SER A 638 3.33 -39.68 -11.76
N LEU A 639 4.41 -40.33 -12.21
CA LEU A 639 5.20 -39.88 -13.36
C LEU A 639 4.80 -40.66 -14.63
N PRO A 640 4.31 -40.01 -15.70
CA PRO A 640 4.25 -40.63 -17.02
C PRO A 640 5.67 -40.72 -17.58
N SER A 641 6.11 -41.92 -17.96
CA SER A 641 7.35 -42.12 -18.71
C SER A 641 7.16 -41.67 -20.16
N GLN A 642 7.72 -40.53 -20.56
CA GLN A 642 7.96 -40.28 -21.97
C GLN A 642 9.32 -40.89 -22.34
N ARG A 643 9.25 -42.06 -22.98
CA ARG A 643 10.32 -42.62 -23.79
C ARG A 643 10.47 -41.74 -25.03
N SER A 644 11.68 -41.25 -25.25
CA SER A 644 12.15 -40.73 -26.54
C SER A 644 12.27 -41.88 -27.54
N PRO A 645 11.92 -41.71 -28.83
CA PRO A 645 12.56 -42.43 -29.91
C PRO A 645 13.68 -41.60 -30.52
N VAL A 646 14.77 -42.31 -30.81
CA VAL A 646 16.01 -41.91 -31.47
C VAL A 646 15.81 -41.85 -33.00
N CYS A 647 16.76 -41.17 -33.69
CA CYS A 647 17.21 -41.29 -35.12
C CYS A 647 16.92 -40.04 -35.98
N PHE A 648 17.83 -39.47 -36.80
CA PHE A 648 19.26 -39.73 -37.12
C PHE A 648 19.81 -38.53 -37.96
N SER A 649 21.16 -38.33 -37.89
CA SER A 649 22.10 -37.78 -38.91
C SER A 649 21.89 -36.36 -39.49
N ALA A 650 22.92 -35.53 -39.75
CA ALA A 650 24.38 -35.64 -39.68
C ALA A 650 24.97 -34.26 -39.33
#